data_AF-A0A3N6RBD7-F1
#
_entry.id   AF-A0A3N6RBD7-F1
#
_cell.length_a   1.000
_cell.length_b   1.000
_cell.length_c   1.000
_cell.angle_alpha   90.00
_cell.angle_beta   90.00
_cell.angle_gamma   90.00
#
_symmetry.space_group_name_H-M   'P 1'
#
loop_
_entity.id
_entity.type
_entity.pdbx_description
1 polymer ?
#
loop_
_entity_poly.entity_id
_entity_poly.type
_entity_poly.pdbx_seq_one_letter_code
_entity_poly.pdbx_strand_id
1 'polypeptide(L)'
;MKGEKVVWEEDIQSTFAEEYQDLLNVVGFIEGFGLLFVECSPPQGTEIIEKIRQDIPQERVEVLRLDKTTYNFYSLVKDLPNLAEIDVLFVTGLEYSLYQYEEEMKERGWDSNEIISISRRGVPPVLINLNQQRERFRDDFDICFVFLLPRFALDYLIKRAPDFFDWRSGLFLFPMNEEYLRQESLDVSAKKLDDYKELTRQERKYVWLRIKSLVDDERLPVEQKANLLVIKALLDRKFQHNEEAILACDEALKIQANNYEAWNNKGVALKNLERYEEAVAAYEKALKIRPYYHYAWNNKGIALENLERYEEAVAAFDKALEIQPYYHYAWNNKGIALEYLERYEEAVAAFDKALEIQPDDHYAWDNKGNALRKLERYEQAVAAYEKALKIRPDYYYTWSLKGVALFFLERYEQAFVAYEKALEIKPECNYTWLFKGIALENLERYEQAVAAYEKALKIQPYYHEAWDNKGNALRKLERYEQAVAAYEKALKIRPYYHYAWNNKGIALENLERYEEAVAAFDKALEIQPYYHYAWKNKGDALRKLERYEEAIAAFEKALEIQPDSHYAWNNKGIALENLERYEEAVAAFDKALEIQPYYHYAWKNKGDALRKLERYEEAIAAFEKALEIQPDFHYAWSGKGNTFLQLKLYQQAIAAFEKALEIQPDDENYIIYLGLVKYEMGKIDEAIKNWQTAIEINNQNVEPQLAIGVALYKKGEISAGLTMAETALKLDKNWGNLQRLKKENWSDKLLADAEKLLENPQIKILLSQTVEEERSKKKEARIKNGWELKPQPIINTL
;
A
#
# COMPACT_ATOMS: atom_id res chain seq x y z
N MET A 1 30.52 72.75 32.52
CA MET A 1 29.99 73.81 31.63
C MET A 1 28.78 73.24 30.93
N LYS A 2 27.65 73.96 30.98
CA LYS A 2 26.44 73.63 30.22
C LYS A 2 26.78 73.74 28.73
N GLY A 3 26.67 72.64 27.98
CA GLY A 3 26.63 72.68 26.52
C GLY A 3 25.20 72.92 26.11
N GLU A 4 24.91 74.12 25.59
CA GLU A 4 23.61 74.47 25.03
C GLU A 4 23.28 73.50 23.89
N LYS A 5 22.09 72.89 23.96
CA LYS A 5 21.47 72.25 22.80
C LYS A 5 21.19 73.36 21.80
N VAL A 6 21.94 73.37 20.71
CA VAL A 6 21.52 74.04 19.47
C VAL A 6 20.24 73.33 19.04
N VAL A 7 19.11 74.04 19.16
CA VAL A 7 17.85 73.67 18.51
C VAL A 7 18.07 74.00 17.05
N TRP A 8 18.29 72.98 16.22
CA TRP A 8 18.08 73.13 14.79
C TRP A 8 16.60 73.46 14.61
N GLU A 9 16.33 74.56 13.91
CA GLU A 9 14.99 74.94 13.47
C GLU A 9 14.30 73.71 12.87
N GLU A 10 13.01 73.54 13.15
CA GLU A 10 12.18 72.53 12.48
C GLU A 10 12.41 72.67 10.97
N ASP A 11 13.07 71.68 10.36
CA ASP A 11 13.15 71.57 8.90
C ASP A 11 11.71 71.65 8.39
N ILE A 12 11.37 72.75 7.72
CA ILE A 12 10.08 72.92 7.07
C ILE A 12 9.97 71.76 6.10
N GLN A 13 9.13 70.76 6.41
CA GLN A 13 8.89 69.64 5.52
C GLN A 13 8.38 70.22 4.21
N SER A 14 9.17 70.08 3.15
CA SER A 14 8.80 70.46 1.79
C SER A 14 7.49 69.78 1.43
N THR A 15 6.61 70.50 0.76
CA THR A 15 5.31 69.96 0.33
C THR A 15 5.51 69.03 -0.86
N PHE A 16 4.56 68.11 -1.08
CA PHE A 16 4.57 67.23 -2.27
C PHE A 16 4.73 68.02 -3.57
N ALA A 17 4.10 69.19 -3.67
CA ALA A 17 4.17 70.04 -4.85
C ALA A 17 5.57 70.64 -5.09
N GLU A 18 6.27 71.02 -4.02
CA GLU A 18 7.62 71.58 -4.09
C GLU A 18 8.64 70.50 -4.51
N GLU A 19 8.65 69.35 -3.82
CA GLU A 19 9.53 68.22 -4.18
C GLU A 19 9.24 67.67 -5.58
N TYR A 20 7.96 67.61 -5.97
CA TYR A 20 7.58 67.19 -7.31
C TYR A 20 8.11 68.16 -8.38
N GLN A 21 8.03 69.47 -8.14
CA GLN A 21 8.52 70.46 -9.09
C GLN A 21 10.05 70.37 -9.24
N ASP A 22 10.77 70.14 -8.14
CA ASP A 22 12.22 69.96 -8.16
C ASP A 22 12.61 68.68 -8.90
N LEU A 23 11.90 67.57 -8.67
CA LEU A 23 12.07 66.33 -9.43
C LEU A 23 11.81 66.55 -10.92
N LEU A 24 10.71 67.21 -11.28
CA LEU A 24 10.34 67.49 -12.67
C LEU A 24 11.40 68.34 -13.38
N ASN A 25 11.93 69.36 -12.71
CA ASN A 25 12.98 70.23 -13.25
C ASN A 25 14.26 69.43 -13.54
N VAL A 26 14.63 68.49 -12.66
CA VAL A 26 15.84 67.67 -12.84
C VAL A 26 15.63 66.62 -13.92
N VAL A 27 14.50 65.91 -13.92
CA VAL A 27 14.17 64.91 -14.96
C VAL A 27 14.13 65.56 -16.34
N GLY A 28 13.56 66.76 -16.47
CA GLY A 28 13.48 67.48 -17.75
C GLY A 28 14.77 68.16 -18.21
N PHE A 29 15.83 68.18 -17.40
CA PHE A 29 17.12 68.83 -17.72
C PHE A 29 18.27 67.84 -17.94
N ILE A 30 18.17 66.62 -17.41
CA ILE A 30 19.21 65.60 -17.59
C ILE A 30 19.16 65.09 -19.04
N GLU A 31 20.15 65.48 -19.85
CA GLU A 31 20.41 64.86 -21.14
C GLU A 31 21.26 63.59 -20.95
N GLY A 32 20.67 62.43 -21.25
CA GLY A 32 21.35 61.13 -21.23
C GLY A 32 21.36 60.44 -19.86
N PHE A 33 22.47 59.80 -19.52
CA PHE A 33 22.59 59.01 -18.27
C PHE A 33 22.44 59.85 -16.99
N GLY A 34 21.45 59.51 -16.16
CA GLY A 34 21.23 60.06 -14.81
C GLY A 34 20.65 59.04 -13.82
N LEU A 35 20.86 59.26 -12.52
CA LEU A 35 20.41 58.35 -11.45
C LEU A 35 19.66 59.11 -10.35
N LEU A 36 18.33 59.05 -10.36
CA LEU A 36 17.51 59.72 -9.36
C LEU A 36 16.93 58.69 -8.39
N PHE A 37 17.01 58.96 -7.10
CA PHE A 37 16.43 58.17 -6.03
C PHE A 37 15.33 58.98 -5.38
N VAL A 38 14.12 58.42 -5.35
CA VAL A 38 12.93 59.10 -4.84
C VAL A 38 12.37 58.28 -3.70
N GLU A 39 12.45 58.83 -2.49
CA GLU A 39 11.71 58.28 -1.36
C GLU A 39 10.22 58.54 -1.57
N CYS A 40 9.43 57.48 -1.71
CA CYS A 40 7.98 57.59 -1.79
C CYS A 40 7.30 56.29 -1.35
N SER A 41 6.05 56.40 -0.93
CA SER A 41 5.18 55.22 -0.84
C SER A 41 4.83 54.72 -2.26
N PRO A 42 4.50 53.43 -2.43
CA PRO A 42 4.11 52.91 -3.73
C PRO A 42 2.92 53.64 -4.43
N PRO A 43 1.88 54.14 -3.71
CA PRO A 43 0.85 55.00 -4.31
C PRO A 43 1.40 56.35 -4.79
N GLN A 44 2.20 57.04 -3.98
CA GLN A 44 2.87 58.29 -4.39
C GLN A 44 3.76 58.06 -5.61
N GLY A 45 4.49 56.94 -5.65
CA GLY A 45 5.30 56.57 -6.81
C GLY A 45 4.46 56.43 -8.09
N THR A 46 3.25 55.89 -7.98
CA THR A 46 2.32 55.80 -9.12
C THR A 46 1.85 57.19 -9.56
N GLU A 47 1.49 58.05 -8.60
CA GLU A 47 1.12 59.44 -8.87
C GLU A 47 2.26 60.21 -9.55
N ILE A 48 3.50 60.06 -9.06
CA ILE A 48 4.70 60.70 -9.64
C ILE A 48 4.91 60.26 -11.09
N ILE A 49 4.81 58.96 -11.38
CA ILE A 49 4.94 58.42 -12.74
C ILE A 49 3.88 59.03 -13.66
N GLU A 50 2.62 59.06 -13.21
CA GLU A 50 1.49 59.56 -14.01
C GLU A 50 1.62 61.05 -14.30
N LYS A 51 1.99 61.85 -13.30
CA LYS A 51 2.18 63.29 -13.48
C LYS A 51 3.38 63.60 -14.38
N ILE A 52 4.52 62.93 -14.20
CA ILE A 52 5.71 63.16 -15.06
C ILE A 52 5.39 62.81 -16.51
N ARG A 53 4.68 61.71 -16.76
CA ARG A 53 4.21 61.37 -18.12
C ARG A 53 3.34 62.44 -18.77
N GLN A 54 2.58 63.19 -17.98
CA GLN A 54 1.72 64.28 -18.47
C GLN A 54 2.50 65.57 -18.68
N ASP A 55 3.46 65.88 -17.81
CA ASP A 55 4.18 67.15 -17.78
C ASP A 55 5.38 67.21 -18.75
N ILE A 56 5.94 66.06 -19.15
CA ILE A 56 7.00 65.94 -20.18
C ILE A 56 6.61 64.98 -21.32
N PRO A 57 5.53 65.27 -22.08
CA PRO A 57 5.01 64.35 -23.11
C PRO A 57 5.96 64.15 -24.31
N GLN A 58 6.98 65.01 -24.43
CA GLN A 58 8.02 64.91 -25.46
C GLN A 58 9.08 63.82 -25.17
N GLU A 59 9.26 63.45 -23.90
CA GLU A 59 10.20 62.41 -23.46
C GLU A 59 9.48 61.05 -23.40
N ARG A 60 10.15 59.97 -23.80
CA ARG A 60 9.59 58.62 -23.68
C ARG A 60 9.84 58.05 -22.27
N VAL A 61 8.78 58.08 -21.47
CA VAL A 61 8.79 57.59 -20.09
C VAL A 61 8.28 56.14 -19.98
N GLU A 62 9.19 55.21 -19.70
CA GLU A 62 8.87 53.80 -19.45
C GLU A 62 8.96 53.43 -17.96
N VAL A 63 8.34 52.31 -17.58
CA VAL A 63 8.36 51.80 -16.19
C VAL A 63 8.83 50.35 -16.18
N LEU A 64 9.99 50.10 -15.58
CA LEU A 64 10.47 48.77 -15.25
C LEU A 64 9.96 48.36 -13.86
N ARG A 65 9.08 47.37 -13.82
CA ARG A 65 8.54 46.78 -12.59
C ARG A 65 9.32 45.51 -12.25
N LEU A 66 10.09 45.55 -11.18
CA LEU A 66 10.73 44.36 -10.61
C LEU A 66 9.70 43.69 -9.71
N ASP A 67 9.26 42.48 -10.03
CA ASP A 67 8.22 41.75 -9.27
C ASP A 67 8.78 40.55 -8.49
N LYS A 68 10.06 40.24 -8.72
CA LYS A 68 10.84 39.18 -8.09
C LYS A 68 12.23 39.66 -7.73
N THR A 69 12.88 38.89 -6.88
CA THR A 69 14.27 39.14 -6.52
C THR A 69 15.14 39.11 -7.75
N THR A 70 15.88 40.19 -7.91
CA THR A 70 16.68 40.48 -9.07
C THR A 70 18.13 40.49 -8.64
N TYR A 71 18.94 39.62 -9.23
CA TYR A 71 20.38 39.59 -8.95
C TYR A 71 21.20 40.29 -10.02
N ASN A 72 20.63 40.50 -11.22
CA ASN A 72 21.30 41.13 -12.35
C ASN A 72 20.39 42.18 -13.00
N PHE A 73 20.38 43.38 -12.41
CA PHE A 73 19.55 44.48 -12.88
C PHE A 73 20.01 44.99 -14.25
N TYR A 74 21.32 44.99 -14.52
CA TYR A 74 21.89 45.41 -15.80
C TYR A 74 21.31 44.62 -16.99
N SER A 75 21.24 43.29 -16.89
CA SER A 75 20.67 42.47 -17.96
C SER A 75 19.20 42.75 -18.19
N LEU A 76 18.41 43.01 -17.14
CA LEU A 76 16.98 43.33 -17.29
C LEU A 76 16.77 44.61 -18.09
N VAL A 77 17.57 45.64 -17.83
CA VAL A 77 17.51 46.90 -18.58
C VAL A 77 17.95 46.68 -20.02
N LYS A 78 19.05 45.96 -20.24
CA LYS A 78 19.57 45.65 -21.59
C LYS A 78 18.54 44.92 -22.47
N ASP A 79 17.71 44.07 -21.87
CA ASP A 79 16.73 43.26 -22.58
C ASP A 79 15.37 43.98 -22.79
N LEU A 80 15.24 45.26 -22.39
CA LEU A 80 14.02 46.04 -22.58
C LEU A 80 13.73 46.27 -24.08
N PRO A 81 12.45 46.15 -24.50
CA PRO A 81 12.07 46.48 -25.86
C PRO A 81 12.21 47.98 -26.11
N ASN A 82 12.72 48.36 -27.28
CA ASN A 82 12.92 49.76 -27.69
C ASN A 82 13.82 50.57 -26.75
N LEU A 83 14.79 49.92 -26.09
CA LEU A 83 15.69 50.55 -25.12
C LEU A 83 16.36 51.84 -25.64
N ALA A 84 16.72 51.89 -26.92
CA ALA A 84 17.36 53.05 -27.54
C ALA A 84 16.43 54.28 -27.72
N GLU A 85 15.13 54.11 -27.47
CA GLU A 85 14.11 55.15 -27.60
C GLU A 85 13.60 55.64 -26.24
N ILE A 86 14.10 55.09 -25.12
CA ILE A 86 13.65 55.43 -23.76
C ILE A 86 14.52 56.56 -23.20
N ASP A 87 13.91 57.68 -22.85
CA ASP A 87 14.62 58.82 -22.26
C ASP A 87 14.62 58.75 -20.72
N VAL A 88 13.49 58.32 -20.13
CA VAL A 88 13.32 58.18 -18.67
C VAL A 88 12.79 56.79 -18.33
N LEU A 89 13.48 56.09 -17.44
CA LEU A 89 13.06 54.78 -16.94
C LEU A 89 12.79 54.81 -15.45
N PHE A 90 11.51 54.74 -15.07
CA PHE A 90 11.12 54.52 -13.69
C PHE A 90 11.37 53.07 -13.28
N VAL A 91 12.04 52.88 -12.15
CA VAL A 91 12.31 51.57 -11.57
C VAL A 91 11.53 51.43 -10.28
N THR A 92 10.70 50.40 -10.20
CA THR A 92 9.88 50.09 -9.02
C THR A 92 10.13 48.65 -8.57
N GLY A 93 10.02 48.38 -7.26
CA GLY A 93 10.17 47.03 -6.72
C GLY A 93 11.61 46.57 -6.46
N LEU A 94 12.59 47.48 -6.49
CA LEU A 94 13.97 47.11 -6.16
C LEU A 94 14.07 46.60 -4.71
N GLU A 95 13.24 47.14 -3.82
CA GLU A 95 13.10 46.76 -2.42
C GLU A 95 12.76 45.28 -2.21
N TYR A 96 12.16 44.60 -3.19
CA TYR A 96 11.91 43.16 -3.12
C TYR A 96 13.20 42.36 -2.99
N SER A 97 14.26 42.80 -3.66
CA SER A 97 15.55 42.11 -3.67
C SER A 97 16.32 42.35 -2.38
N LEU A 98 16.13 43.53 -1.78
CA LEU A 98 16.70 43.88 -0.47
C LEU A 98 16.02 43.09 0.63
N TYR A 99 14.70 43.00 0.60
CA TYR A 99 13.95 42.24 1.60
C TYR A 99 14.29 40.75 1.60
N GLN A 100 14.34 40.09 0.43
CA GLN A 100 14.74 38.67 0.40
C GLN A 100 16.13 38.46 1.00
N TYR A 101 17.05 39.39 0.73
CA TYR A 101 18.38 39.34 1.33
C TYR A 101 18.33 39.50 2.87
N GLU A 102 17.52 40.40 3.41
CA GLU A 102 17.36 40.55 4.87
C GLU A 102 16.90 39.24 5.51
N GLU A 103 15.91 38.56 4.93
CA GLU A 103 15.40 37.28 5.46
C GLU A 103 16.48 36.19 5.41
N GLU A 104 17.17 36.04 4.28
CA GLU A 104 18.27 35.07 4.13
C GLU A 104 19.42 35.32 5.13
N MET A 105 19.68 36.57 5.51
CA MET A 105 20.71 36.90 6.49
C MET A 105 20.22 36.71 7.94
N LYS A 106 18.96 37.02 8.25
CA LYS A 106 18.36 36.73 9.56
C LYS A 106 18.34 35.23 9.86
N GLU A 107 18.00 34.40 8.86
CA GLU A 107 18.10 32.93 8.97
C GLU A 107 19.52 32.46 9.29
N ARG A 108 20.53 33.20 8.83
CA ARG A 108 21.95 32.94 9.13
C ARG A 108 22.41 33.55 10.47
N GLY A 109 21.48 34.06 11.28
CA GLY A 109 21.72 34.58 12.62
C GLY A 109 22.25 36.00 12.69
N TRP A 110 22.09 36.80 11.64
CA TRP A 110 22.48 38.21 11.65
C TRP A 110 21.45 39.07 12.36
N ASP A 111 21.90 40.07 13.12
CA ASP A 111 20.99 41.07 13.69
C ASP A 111 20.64 42.17 12.66
N SER A 112 19.57 42.92 12.91
CA SER A 112 19.08 43.96 11.98
C SER A 112 20.09 45.09 11.74
N ASN A 113 20.94 45.39 12.72
CA ASN A 113 21.99 46.40 12.57
C ASN A 113 23.16 45.87 11.73
N GLU A 114 23.54 44.61 11.86
CA GLU A 114 24.55 43.93 11.03
C GLU A 114 24.11 43.83 9.57
N ILE A 115 22.83 43.60 9.34
CA ILE A 115 22.23 43.51 7.99
C ILE A 115 22.26 44.87 7.29
N ILE A 116 21.92 45.96 7.99
CA ILE A 116 21.77 47.28 7.38
C ILE A 116 23.11 48.05 7.33
N SER A 117 24.00 47.89 8.32
CA SER A 117 25.29 48.59 8.39
C SER A 117 26.40 47.91 7.56
N ILE A 118 27.39 48.68 7.07
CA ILE A 118 28.52 48.16 6.27
C ILE A 118 29.22 47.00 7.00
N SER A 119 29.03 45.79 6.49
CA SER A 119 29.58 44.54 7.02
C SER A 119 30.44 43.84 5.98
N ARG A 120 31.58 43.30 6.40
CA ARG A 120 32.46 42.49 5.53
C ARG A 120 31.90 41.11 5.19
N ARG A 121 30.77 40.72 5.79
CA ARG A 121 30.19 39.38 5.64
C ARG A 121 29.23 39.25 4.44
N GLY A 122 28.84 40.35 3.79
CA GLY A 122 27.98 40.31 2.60
C GLY A 122 27.28 41.64 2.27
N VAL A 123 26.86 41.77 1.00
CA VAL A 123 26.06 42.87 0.44
C VAL A 123 24.95 42.23 -0.42
N PRO A 124 23.73 42.78 -0.49
CA PRO A 124 22.69 42.25 -1.37
C PRO A 124 23.21 42.08 -2.80
N PRO A 125 22.99 40.92 -3.46
CA PRO A 125 23.61 40.70 -4.77
C PRO A 125 23.12 41.68 -5.84
N VAL A 126 21.91 42.22 -5.71
CA VAL A 126 21.41 43.29 -6.58
C VAL A 126 22.27 44.55 -6.49
N LEU A 127 22.69 44.92 -5.28
CA LEU A 127 23.54 46.09 -5.03
C LEU A 127 24.98 45.82 -5.49
N ILE A 128 25.46 44.59 -5.32
CA ILE A 128 26.77 44.17 -5.87
C ILE A 128 26.76 44.29 -7.40
N ASN A 129 25.73 43.77 -8.06
CA ASN A 129 25.62 43.82 -9.51
C ASN A 129 25.52 45.27 -10.01
N LEU A 130 24.66 46.07 -9.37
CA LEU A 130 24.57 47.50 -9.63
C LEU A 130 25.96 48.15 -9.52
N ASN A 131 26.68 47.93 -8.42
CA ASN A 131 28.00 48.54 -8.19
C ASN A 131 29.05 48.09 -9.21
N GLN A 132 29.11 46.80 -9.52
CA GLN A 132 30.05 46.26 -10.50
C GLN A 132 29.78 46.73 -11.94
N GLN A 133 28.54 47.06 -12.25
CA GLN A 133 28.13 47.49 -13.59
C GLN A 133 28.00 49.02 -13.70
N ARG A 134 28.31 49.80 -12.65
CA ARG A 134 28.05 51.26 -12.61
C ARG A 134 28.61 52.03 -13.82
N GLU A 135 29.87 51.81 -14.18
CA GLU A 135 30.48 52.46 -15.34
C GLU A 135 29.81 52.03 -16.65
N ARG A 136 29.43 50.75 -16.74
CA ARG A 136 28.72 50.20 -17.89
C ARG A 136 27.29 50.74 -18.01
N PHE A 137 26.61 51.02 -16.91
CA PHE A 137 25.31 51.68 -16.94
C PHE A 137 25.42 53.07 -17.57
N ARG A 138 26.45 53.84 -17.20
CA ARG A 138 26.72 55.15 -17.80
C ARG A 138 27.07 55.06 -19.28
N ASP A 139 27.91 54.08 -19.65
CA ASP A 139 28.48 54.01 -20.99
C ASP A 139 27.52 53.30 -21.99
N ASP A 140 26.70 52.36 -21.52
CA ASP A 140 25.83 51.54 -22.37
C ASP A 140 24.37 52.06 -22.44
N PHE A 141 23.92 52.89 -21.50
CA PHE A 141 22.55 53.40 -21.46
C PHE A 141 22.50 54.92 -21.35
N ASP A 142 21.93 55.57 -22.37
CA ASP A 142 21.70 57.01 -22.41
C ASP A 142 20.31 57.35 -21.82
N ILE A 143 20.07 56.94 -20.57
CA ILE A 143 18.74 56.97 -19.92
C ILE A 143 18.81 57.62 -18.54
N CYS A 144 17.83 58.44 -18.20
CA CYS A 144 17.60 58.89 -16.83
C CYS A 144 16.82 57.83 -16.02
N PHE A 145 17.49 57.17 -15.07
CA PHE A 145 16.83 56.19 -14.20
C PHE A 145 16.23 56.89 -12.98
N VAL A 146 14.96 56.60 -12.68
CA VAL A 146 14.27 57.12 -11.49
C VAL A 146 13.84 55.95 -10.61
N PHE A 147 14.58 55.69 -9.54
CA PHE A 147 14.29 54.64 -8.57
C PHE A 147 13.30 55.14 -7.53
N LEU A 148 12.09 54.59 -7.56
CA LEU A 148 11.05 54.85 -6.57
C LEU A 148 11.18 53.83 -5.44
N LEU A 149 11.48 54.30 -4.23
CA LEU A 149 11.91 53.45 -3.13
C LEU A 149 11.18 53.82 -1.82
N PRO A 150 10.75 52.83 -1.02
CA PRO A 150 10.35 53.09 0.35
C PRO A 150 11.57 53.47 1.20
N ARG A 151 11.34 54.18 2.31
CA ARG A 151 12.39 54.68 3.22
C ARG A 151 13.43 53.63 3.58
N PHE A 152 13.01 52.43 3.95
CA PHE A 152 13.94 51.37 4.37
C PHE A 152 14.90 50.95 3.23
N ALA A 153 14.41 50.89 1.99
CA ALA A 153 15.21 50.49 0.84
C ALA A 153 16.21 51.59 0.47
N LEU A 154 15.78 52.85 0.59
CA LEU A 154 16.65 54.00 0.43
C LEU A 154 17.73 54.03 1.52
N ASP A 155 17.38 53.86 2.79
CA ASP A 155 18.35 53.76 3.89
C ASP A 155 19.37 52.64 3.65
N TYR A 156 18.93 51.53 3.05
CA TYR A 156 19.78 50.42 2.64
C TYR A 156 20.79 50.84 1.56
N LEU A 157 20.33 51.53 0.52
CA LEU A 157 21.17 52.04 -0.56
C LEU A 157 22.17 53.07 -0.03
N ILE A 158 21.72 54.02 0.78
CA ILE A 158 22.59 55.05 1.38
C ILE A 158 23.70 54.40 2.22
N LYS A 159 23.37 53.38 3.02
CA LYS A 159 24.34 52.74 3.92
C LYS A 159 25.24 51.72 3.25
N ARG A 160 24.75 50.97 2.25
CA ARG A 160 25.46 49.82 1.65
C ARG A 160 25.98 50.06 0.23
N ALA A 161 25.48 51.08 -0.44
CA ALA A 161 25.91 51.50 -1.76
C ALA A 161 26.07 53.03 -1.85
N PRO A 162 26.80 53.68 -0.92
CA PRO A 162 26.95 55.15 -0.92
C PRO A 162 27.60 55.68 -2.21
N ASP A 163 28.41 54.85 -2.88
CA ASP A 163 29.08 55.21 -4.14
C ASP A 163 28.10 55.45 -5.32
N PHE A 164 26.82 55.09 -5.16
CA PHE A 164 25.74 55.43 -6.10
C PHE A 164 25.23 56.86 -5.95
N PHE A 165 25.54 57.53 -4.85
CA PHE A 165 25.16 58.92 -4.60
C PHE A 165 26.29 59.87 -5.03
N ASP A 166 26.62 59.88 -6.32
CA ASP A 166 27.66 60.74 -6.93
C ASP A 166 27.10 62.07 -7.51
N TRP A 167 27.95 62.86 -8.19
CA TRP A 167 27.61 64.18 -8.73
C TRP A 167 26.56 64.20 -9.86
N ARG A 168 26.15 63.05 -10.41
CA ARG A 168 25.03 62.92 -11.36
C ARG A 168 23.82 62.20 -10.74
N SER A 169 23.85 61.97 -9.44
CA SER A 169 22.73 61.41 -8.70
C SER A 169 21.89 62.49 -8.02
N GLY A 170 20.58 62.26 -7.94
CA GLY A 170 19.65 63.12 -7.19
C GLY A 170 18.91 62.32 -6.13
N LEU A 171 18.65 62.93 -4.97
CA LEU A 171 17.84 62.36 -3.90
C LEU A 171 16.66 63.28 -3.61
N PHE A 172 15.44 62.76 -3.75
CA PHE A 172 14.20 63.49 -3.50
C PHE A 172 13.42 62.80 -2.40
N LEU A 173 13.00 63.56 -1.40
CA LEU A 173 12.39 63.03 -0.17
C LEU A 173 10.95 63.51 -0.09
N PHE A 174 10.01 62.74 -0.63
CA PHE A 174 8.62 63.16 -0.61
C PHE A 174 8.07 63.09 0.83
N PRO A 175 7.37 64.14 1.30
CA PRO A 175 6.88 64.20 2.68
C PRO A 175 5.87 63.09 2.96
N MET A 176 6.21 62.18 3.86
CA MET A 176 5.27 61.29 4.55
C MET A 176 4.81 62.00 5.83
N ASN A 177 3.82 62.87 5.74
CA ASN A 177 3.24 63.50 6.93
C ASN A 177 2.33 62.52 7.69
N GLU A 178 2.03 62.82 8.97
CA GLU A 178 1.21 61.93 9.80
C GLU A 178 -0.17 61.65 9.19
N GLU A 179 -0.77 62.63 8.51
CA GLU A 179 -2.10 62.48 7.90
C GLU A 179 -2.08 61.49 6.73
N TYR A 180 -1.04 61.53 5.91
CA TYR A 180 -0.82 60.60 4.82
C TYR A 180 -0.59 59.18 5.34
N LEU A 181 0.27 59.00 6.36
CA LEU A 181 0.49 57.69 6.99
C LEU A 181 -0.81 57.10 7.56
N ARG A 182 -1.66 57.94 8.14
CA ARG A 182 -2.99 57.52 8.65
C ARG A 182 -3.93 57.13 7.52
N GLN A 183 -4.03 57.91 6.45
CA GLN A 183 -4.85 57.58 5.30
C GLN A 183 -4.39 56.30 4.62
N GLU A 184 -3.09 56.16 4.41
CA GLU A 184 -2.51 54.96 3.79
C GLU A 184 -2.71 53.71 4.65
N SER A 185 -2.57 53.82 5.98
CA SER A 185 -2.91 52.74 6.91
C SER A 185 -4.39 52.35 6.84
N LEU A 186 -5.29 53.34 6.73
CA LEU A 186 -6.72 53.11 6.55
C LEU A 186 -7.02 52.44 5.21
N ASP A 187 -6.37 52.84 4.12
CA ASP A 187 -6.52 52.21 2.81
C ASP A 187 -6.09 50.75 2.83
N VAL A 188 -4.96 50.45 3.49
CA VAL A 188 -4.48 49.09 3.68
C VAL A 188 -5.37 48.30 4.65
N SER A 189 -6.09 48.96 5.54
CA SER A 189 -7.00 48.30 6.48
C SER A 189 -8.47 48.30 6.02
N ALA A 190 -8.77 48.89 4.86
CA ALA A 190 -10.13 49.12 4.39
C ALA A 190 -10.83 47.83 3.92
N LYS A 191 -10.07 46.84 3.47
CA LYS A 191 -10.62 45.55 3.01
C LYS A 191 -10.87 44.62 4.19
N LYS A 192 -11.83 43.71 4.05
CA LYS A 192 -12.02 42.66 5.03
C LYS A 192 -10.82 41.72 5.00
N LEU A 193 -10.53 41.09 6.14
CA LEU A 193 -9.43 40.15 6.26
C LEU A 193 -9.52 39.00 5.23
N ASP A 194 -10.74 38.62 4.85
CA ASP A 194 -11.00 37.61 3.81
C ASP A 194 -10.58 38.06 2.42
N ASP A 195 -10.70 39.34 2.07
CA ASP A 195 -10.35 39.86 0.75
C ASP A 195 -8.84 39.74 0.49
N TYR A 196 -8.02 39.77 1.54
CA TYR A 196 -6.56 39.54 1.45
C TYR A 196 -6.21 38.10 1.08
N LYS A 197 -7.12 37.15 1.28
CA LYS A 197 -6.89 35.74 0.96
C LYS A 197 -6.96 35.47 -0.54
N GLU A 198 -7.73 36.27 -1.26
CA GLU A 198 -7.97 36.17 -2.71
C GLU A 198 -6.92 36.90 -3.55
N LEU A 199 -6.05 37.69 -2.91
CA LEU A 199 -4.97 38.38 -3.59
C LEU A 199 -4.00 37.39 -4.25
N THR A 200 -3.59 37.72 -5.48
CA THR A 200 -2.49 37.04 -6.16
C THR A 200 -1.24 37.11 -5.30
N ARG A 201 -0.29 36.18 -5.53
CA ARG A 201 0.98 36.17 -4.78
C ARG A 201 1.71 37.53 -4.87
N GLN A 202 1.61 38.19 -6.02
CA GLN A 202 2.22 39.49 -6.28
C GLN A 202 1.52 40.60 -5.48
N GLU A 203 0.19 40.68 -5.54
CA GLU A 203 -0.57 41.67 -4.75
C GLU A 203 -0.38 41.47 -3.25
N ARG A 204 -0.32 40.22 -2.76
CA ARG A 204 0.01 39.94 -1.37
C ARG A 204 1.37 40.49 -0.99
N LYS A 205 2.37 40.33 -1.85
CA LYS A 205 3.74 40.79 -1.59
C LYS A 205 3.83 42.32 -1.58
N TYR A 206 3.11 42.97 -2.48
CA TYR A 206 2.99 44.42 -2.54
C TYR A 206 2.33 44.98 -1.26
N VAL A 207 1.18 44.43 -0.87
CA VAL A 207 0.49 44.83 0.37
C VAL A 207 1.36 44.58 1.59
N TRP A 208 2.05 43.44 1.63
CA TRP A 208 2.93 43.06 2.72
C TRP A 208 4.06 44.08 2.92
N LEU A 209 4.72 44.52 1.84
CA LEU A 209 5.75 45.56 1.92
C LEU A 209 5.20 46.91 2.39
N ARG A 210 4.01 47.29 1.88
CA ARG A 210 3.32 48.51 2.30
C ARG A 210 3.08 48.49 3.82
N ILE A 211 2.61 47.35 4.34
CA ILE A 211 2.42 47.15 5.79
C ILE A 211 3.73 47.25 6.56
N LYS A 212 4.81 46.59 6.09
CA LYS A 212 6.12 46.66 6.76
C LYS A 212 6.59 48.11 6.92
N SER A 213 6.55 48.88 5.82
CA SER A 213 6.95 50.29 5.84
C SER A 213 6.13 51.14 6.82
N LEU A 214 4.83 50.87 6.95
CA LEU A 214 3.95 51.60 7.85
C LEU A 214 4.14 51.22 9.32
N VAL A 215 4.37 49.94 9.61
CA VAL A 215 4.56 49.44 10.98
C VAL A 215 5.89 49.92 11.56
N ASP A 216 6.94 49.99 10.73
CA ASP A 216 8.28 50.44 11.12
C ASP A 216 8.34 51.96 11.41
N ASP A 217 7.37 52.76 10.92
CA ASP A 217 7.35 54.21 11.15
C ASP A 217 6.82 54.56 12.55
N GLU A 218 7.65 55.20 13.39
CA GLU A 218 7.31 55.55 14.78
C GLU A 218 6.11 56.50 14.90
N ARG A 219 5.79 57.28 13.87
CA ARG A 219 4.73 58.31 13.88
C ARG A 219 3.32 57.73 13.69
N LEU A 220 3.20 56.49 13.21
CA LEU A 220 1.90 55.86 12.99
C LEU A 220 1.21 55.53 14.33
N PRO A 221 -0.09 55.85 14.52
CA PRO A 221 -0.82 55.54 15.75
C PRO A 221 -0.77 54.05 16.11
N VAL A 222 -0.57 53.76 17.40
CA VAL A 222 -0.37 52.39 17.91
C VAL A 222 -1.56 51.48 17.60
N GLU A 223 -2.79 52.00 17.64
CA GLU A 223 -4.00 51.23 17.29
C GLU A 223 -4.03 50.82 15.81
N GLN A 224 -3.60 51.73 14.91
CA GLN A 224 -3.48 51.42 13.49
C GLN A 224 -2.38 50.39 13.22
N LYS A 225 -1.26 50.47 13.95
CA LYS A 225 -0.20 49.44 13.89
C LYS A 225 -0.73 48.06 14.25
N ALA A 226 -1.55 47.93 15.30
CA ALA A 226 -2.12 46.64 15.69
C ALA A 226 -2.95 46.00 14.57
N ASN A 227 -3.81 46.77 13.88
CA ASN A 227 -4.60 46.26 12.75
C ASN A 227 -3.72 45.81 11.59
N LEU A 228 -2.71 46.61 11.23
CA LEU A 228 -1.77 46.27 10.17
C LEU A 228 -0.98 45.00 10.50
N LEU A 229 -0.56 44.80 11.76
CA LEU A 229 0.14 43.59 12.22
C LEU A 229 -0.73 42.33 12.09
N VAL A 230 -2.05 42.42 12.32
CA VAL A 230 -2.98 41.29 12.10
C VAL A 230 -3.05 40.91 10.62
N ILE A 231 -3.11 41.90 9.72
CA ILE A 231 -3.10 41.67 8.26
C ILE A 231 -1.74 41.09 7.84
N LYS A 232 -0.63 41.64 8.36
CA LYS A 232 0.72 41.12 8.14
C LYS A 232 0.81 39.64 8.50
N ALA A 233 0.33 39.25 9.69
CA ALA A 233 0.36 37.86 10.12
C ALA A 233 -0.43 36.91 9.19
N LEU A 234 -1.57 37.37 8.65
CA LEU A 234 -2.30 36.60 7.65
C LEU A 234 -1.48 36.40 6.37
N LEU A 235 -0.82 37.46 5.90
CA LEU A 235 0.00 37.42 4.69
C LEU A 235 1.25 36.54 4.88
N ASP A 236 1.93 36.66 6.02
CA ASP A 236 3.08 35.82 6.39
C ASP A 236 2.70 34.33 6.35
N ARG A 237 1.54 33.97 6.94
CA ARG A 237 1.02 32.60 6.91
C ARG A 237 0.72 32.10 5.49
N LYS A 238 0.27 33.00 4.61
CA LYS A 238 0.03 32.73 3.19
C LYS A 238 1.34 32.59 2.38
N PHE A 239 2.45 33.10 2.89
CA PHE A 239 3.81 32.85 2.39
C PHE A 239 4.50 31.65 3.07
N GLN A 240 3.82 30.97 4.00
CA GLN A 240 4.36 29.88 4.83
C GLN A 240 5.41 30.34 5.87
N HIS A 241 5.50 31.65 6.13
CA HIS A 241 6.33 32.27 7.16
C HIS A 241 5.60 32.25 8.51
N ASN A 242 5.39 31.04 9.07
CA ASN A 242 4.50 30.89 10.23
C ASN A 242 5.08 31.44 11.53
N GLU A 243 6.40 31.47 11.70
CA GLU A 243 7.04 32.06 12.90
C GLU A 243 6.91 33.60 12.89
N GLU A 244 7.12 34.23 11.74
CA GLU A 244 6.92 35.66 11.52
C GLU A 244 5.45 36.06 11.74
N ALA A 245 4.52 35.20 11.32
CA ALA A 245 3.10 35.39 11.60
C ALA A 245 2.80 35.37 13.11
N ILE A 246 3.45 34.48 13.87
CA ILE A 246 3.31 34.43 15.33
C ILE A 246 3.87 35.71 15.97
N LEU A 247 5.06 36.14 15.55
CA LEU A 247 5.68 37.37 16.05
C LEU A 247 4.79 38.60 15.79
N ALA A 248 4.28 38.75 14.57
CA ALA A 248 3.36 39.83 14.22
C ALA A 248 2.07 39.78 15.05
N CYS A 249 1.51 38.60 15.29
CA CYS A 249 0.37 38.46 16.20
C CYS A 249 0.72 38.84 17.64
N ASP A 250 1.88 38.45 18.15
CA ASP A 250 2.31 38.77 19.52
C ASP A 250 2.56 40.26 19.71
N GLU A 251 3.09 40.95 18.71
CA GLU A 251 3.19 42.42 18.70
C GLU A 251 1.80 43.07 18.67
N ALA A 252 0.88 42.60 17.82
CA ALA A 252 -0.49 43.10 17.80
C ALA A 252 -1.19 42.89 19.16
N LEU A 253 -0.95 41.75 19.81
CA LEU A 253 -1.55 41.41 21.11
C LEU A 253 -0.93 42.15 22.29
N LYS A 254 0.33 42.60 22.20
CA LYS A 254 0.93 43.53 23.18
C LYS A 254 0.23 44.89 23.15
N ILE A 255 -0.17 45.34 21.97
CA ILE A 255 -0.90 46.60 21.78
C ILE A 255 -2.37 46.42 22.19
N GLN A 256 -3.02 45.38 21.66
CA GLN A 256 -4.44 45.12 21.82
C GLN A 256 -4.68 43.67 22.24
N ALA A 257 -4.59 43.40 23.54
CA ALA A 257 -4.73 42.06 24.10
C ALA A 257 -6.10 41.41 23.85
N ASN A 258 -7.14 42.21 23.61
CA ASN A 258 -8.50 41.76 23.29
C ASN A 258 -8.76 41.62 21.77
N ASN A 259 -7.73 41.58 20.92
CA ASN A 259 -7.91 41.32 19.50
C ASN A 259 -8.09 39.82 19.23
N TYR A 260 -9.33 39.38 19.02
CA TYR A 260 -9.66 37.97 18.79
C TYR A 260 -9.12 37.46 17.43
N GLU A 261 -8.94 38.33 16.43
CA GLU A 261 -8.42 37.95 15.10
C GLU A 261 -6.93 37.64 15.17
N ALA A 262 -6.18 38.42 15.95
CA ALA A 262 -4.77 38.16 16.25
C ALA A 262 -4.60 36.81 16.97
N TRP A 263 -5.42 36.52 17.99
CA TRP A 263 -5.40 35.22 18.68
C TRP A 263 -5.75 34.06 17.74
N ASN A 264 -6.77 34.22 16.88
CA ASN A 264 -7.11 33.20 15.90
C ASN A 264 -5.98 33.00 14.88
N ASN A 265 -5.43 34.06 14.30
CA ASN A 265 -4.34 33.98 13.32
C ASN A 265 -3.08 33.34 13.92
N LYS A 266 -2.75 33.68 15.17
CA LYS A 266 -1.68 33.02 15.94
C LYS A 266 -1.96 31.52 16.07
N GLY A 267 -3.18 31.14 16.43
CA GLY A 267 -3.58 29.73 16.50
C GLY A 267 -3.40 28.99 15.17
N VAL A 268 -3.76 29.62 14.04
CA VAL A 268 -3.58 28.97 12.73
C VAL A 268 -2.11 28.84 12.35
N ALA A 269 -1.28 29.84 12.66
CA ALA A 269 0.18 29.76 12.44
C ALA A 269 0.83 28.67 13.30
N LEU A 270 0.46 28.56 14.59
CA LEU A 270 0.93 27.49 15.48
C LEU A 270 0.52 26.10 14.98
N LYS A 271 -0.72 25.95 14.51
CA LYS A 271 -1.21 24.69 13.92
C LYS A 271 -0.39 24.31 12.68
N ASN A 272 -0.05 25.28 11.83
CA ASN A 272 0.78 25.04 10.64
C ASN A 272 2.22 24.60 11.00
N LEU A 273 2.69 24.91 12.22
CA LEU A 273 3.97 24.44 12.78
C LEU A 273 3.82 23.18 13.64
N GLU A 274 2.66 22.50 13.57
CA GLU A 274 2.35 21.29 14.36
C GLU A 274 2.36 21.51 15.89
N ARG A 275 2.32 22.77 16.35
CA ARG A 275 2.24 23.16 17.77
C ARG A 275 0.77 23.20 18.21
N TYR A 276 0.11 22.04 18.19
CA TYR A 276 -1.34 21.94 18.28
C TYR A 276 -1.92 22.37 19.65
N GLU A 277 -1.29 22.05 20.77
CA GLU A 277 -1.76 22.47 22.10
C GLU A 277 -1.73 23.99 22.25
N GLU A 278 -0.65 24.63 21.79
CA GLU A 278 -0.54 26.09 21.80
C GLU A 278 -1.57 26.72 20.86
N ALA A 279 -1.85 26.09 19.72
CA ALA A 279 -2.90 26.53 18.81
C ALA A 279 -4.28 26.48 19.49
N VAL A 280 -4.62 25.38 20.17
CA VAL A 280 -5.86 25.25 20.95
C VAL A 280 -5.97 26.36 22.00
N ALA A 281 -4.90 26.61 22.77
CA ALA A 281 -4.88 27.68 23.77
C ALA A 281 -5.08 29.07 23.15
N ALA A 282 -4.52 29.32 21.97
CA ALA A 282 -4.72 30.58 21.24
C ALA A 282 -6.18 30.74 20.76
N TYR A 283 -6.80 29.68 20.22
CA TYR A 283 -8.21 29.72 19.85
C TYR A 283 -9.13 29.92 21.05
N GLU A 284 -8.83 29.31 22.20
CA GLU A 284 -9.61 29.51 23.43
C GLU A 284 -9.58 30.96 23.92
N LYS A 285 -8.42 31.63 23.80
CA LYS A 285 -8.32 33.07 24.07
C LYS A 285 -9.16 33.90 23.10
N ALA A 286 -9.11 33.58 21.80
CA ALA A 286 -9.97 34.23 20.80
C ALA A 286 -11.46 34.06 21.13
N LEU A 287 -11.88 32.83 21.48
CA LEU A 287 -13.26 32.47 21.79
C LEU A 287 -13.74 33.05 23.13
N LYS A 288 -12.85 33.24 24.10
CA LYS A 288 -13.17 33.95 25.35
C LYS A 288 -13.53 35.43 25.09
N ILE A 289 -12.87 36.05 24.11
CA ILE A 289 -13.15 37.42 23.69
C ILE A 289 -14.41 37.48 22.82
N ARG A 290 -14.53 36.58 21.83
CA ARG A 290 -15.65 36.51 20.89
C ARG A 290 -16.19 35.09 20.78
N PRO A 291 -17.16 34.68 21.64
CA PRO A 291 -17.69 33.32 21.67
C PRO A 291 -18.39 32.88 20.37
N TYR A 292 -18.94 33.83 19.61
CA TYR A 292 -19.70 33.58 18.38
C TYR A 292 -18.83 33.58 17.11
N TYR A 293 -17.50 33.40 17.24
CA TYR A 293 -16.60 33.38 16.10
C TYR A 293 -16.40 31.95 15.56
N HIS A 294 -17.27 31.54 14.64
CA HIS A 294 -17.32 30.17 14.12
C HIS A 294 -16.00 29.69 13.48
N TYR A 295 -15.21 30.57 12.86
CA TYR A 295 -13.90 30.20 12.31
C TYR A 295 -12.93 29.69 13.39
N ALA A 296 -12.89 30.33 14.58
CA ALA A 296 -12.04 29.86 15.67
C ALA A 296 -12.54 28.55 16.27
N TRP A 297 -13.86 28.32 16.35
CA TRP A 297 -14.41 27.02 16.75
C TRP A 297 -14.02 25.90 15.78
N ASN A 298 -14.17 26.13 14.47
CA ASN A 298 -13.76 25.17 13.45
C ASN A 298 -12.24 24.92 13.49
N ASN A 299 -11.43 25.97 13.60
CA ASN A 299 -9.97 25.83 13.66
C ASN A 299 -9.51 25.13 14.93
N LYS A 300 -10.18 25.37 16.07
CA LYS A 300 -9.97 24.62 17.31
C LYS A 300 -10.31 23.14 17.12
N GLY A 301 -11.42 22.81 16.46
CA GLY A 301 -11.79 21.44 16.13
C GLY A 301 -10.71 20.72 15.32
N ILE A 302 -10.20 21.35 14.26
CA ILE A 302 -9.10 20.79 13.45
C ILE A 302 -7.84 20.56 14.29
N ALA A 303 -7.46 21.50 15.17
CA ALA A 303 -6.29 21.31 16.03
C ALA A 303 -6.48 20.18 17.05
N LEU A 304 -7.70 19.99 17.57
CA LEU A 304 -8.04 18.88 18.47
C LEU A 304 -8.04 17.53 17.75
N GLU A 305 -8.48 17.47 16.49
CA GLU A 305 -8.39 16.28 15.64
C GLU A 305 -6.92 15.84 15.45
N ASN A 306 -6.02 16.79 15.18
CA ASN A 306 -4.58 16.51 15.08
C ASN A 306 -3.93 16.07 16.41
N LEU A 307 -4.59 16.33 17.54
CA LEU A 307 -4.23 15.83 18.86
C LEU A 307 -4.92 14.51 19.22
N GLU A 308 -5.64 13.90 18.29
CA GLU A 308 -6.45 12.70 18.50
C GLU A 308 -7.55 12.86 19.57
N ARG A 309 -7.93 14.11 19.90
CA ARG A 309 -9.00 14.45 20.86
C ARG A 309 -10.33 14.60 20.13
N TYR A 310 -10.78 13.52 19.50
CA TYR A 310 -11.87 13.55 18.51
C TYR A 310 -13.23 13.97 19.09
N GLU A 311 -13.60 13.56 20.32
CA GLU A 311 -14.85 14.02 20.94
C GLU A 311 -14.88 15.52 21.16
N GLU A 312 -13.76 16.10 21.60
CA GLU A 312 -13.65 17.55 21.78
C GLU A 312 -13.64 18.29 20.44
N ALA A 313 -13.06 17.68 19.41
CA ALA A 313 -13.12 18.19 18.05
C ALA A 313 -14.57 18.26 17.54
N VAL A 314 -15.35 17.18 17.70
CA VAL A 314 -16.78 17.14 17.36
C VAL A 314 -17.54 18.22 18.11
N ALA A 315 -17.32 18.39 19.43
CA ALA A 315 -17.96 19.43 20.22
C ALA A 315 -17.61 20.86 19.73
N ALA A 316 -16.37 21.09 19.31
CA ALA A 316 -15.95 22.37 18.72
C ALA A 316 -16.61 22.62 17.36
N PHE A 317 -16.73 21.61 16.50
CA PHE A 317 -17.46 21.72 15.23
C PHE A 317 -18.95 21.96 15.44
N ASP A 318 -19.58 21.28 16.40
CA ASP A 318 -20.98 21.52 16.76
C ASP A 318 -21.22 22.97 17.19
N LYS A 319 -20.30 23.55 17.96
CA LYS A 319 -20.37 24.98 18.31
C LYS A 319 -20.21 25.89 17.11
N ALA A 320 -19.31 25.57 16.17
CA ALA A 320 -19.20 26.32 14.93
C ALA A 320 -20.50 26.28 14.11
N LEU A 321 -21.16 25.11 14.05
CA LEU A 321 -22.39 24.87 13.29
C LEU A 321 -23.64 25.42 13.97
N GLU A 322 -23.68 25.49 15.31
CA GLU A 322 -24.72 26.19 16.07
C GLU A 322 -24.74 27.70 15.72
N ILE A 323 -23.55 28.29 15.53
CA ILE A 323 -23.38 29.69 15.15
C ILE A 323 -23.66 29.90 13.65
N GLN A 324 -23.12 29.03 12.79
CA GLN A 324 -23.24 29.12 11.34
C GLN A 324 -23.61 27.76 10.71
N PRO A 325 -24.91 27.44 10.58
CA PRO A 325 -25.37 26.13 10.10
C PRO A 325 -24.97 25.79 8.66
N TYR A 326 -24.74 26.81 7.82
CA TYR A 326 -24.39 26.67 6.40
C TYR A 326 -22.87 26.61 6.14
N TYR A 327 -22.05 26.36 7.16
CA TYR A 327 -20.61 26.27 7.00
C TYR A 327 -20.17 24.85 6.65
N HIS A 328 -20.14 24.54 5.34
CA HIS A 328 -19.87 23.19 4.82
C HIS A 328 -18.53 22.60 5.31
N TYR A 329 -17.48 23.41 5.46
CA TYR A 329 -16.19 22.95 6.00
C TYR A 329 -16.32 22.34 7.40
N ALA A 330 -17.12 22.93 8.30
CA ALA A 330 -17.31 22.37 9.65
C ALA A 330 -18.14 21.08 9.63
N TRP A 331 -19.12 20.95 8.71
CA TRP A 331 -19.84 19.70 8.50
C TRP A 331 -18.91 18.59 8.01
N ASN A 332 -18.06 18.87 7.02
CA ASN A 332 -17.08 17.90 6.52
C ASN A 332 -16.07 17.51 7.61
N ASN A 333 -15.48 18.48 8.33
CA ASN A 333 -14.51 18.18 9.39
C ASN A 333 -15.15 17.43 10.57
N LYS A 334 -16.41 17.74 10.90
CA LYS A 334 -17.17 16.95 11.88
C LYS A 334 -17.32 15.49 11.43
N GLY A 335 -17.63 15.27 10.14
CA GLY A 335 -17.70 13.93 9.58
C GLY A 335 -16.40 13.16 9.69
N ILE A 336 -15.26 13.81 9.41
CA ILE A 336 -13.92 13.21 9.55
C ILE A 336 -13.65 12.81 11.01
N ALA A 337 -13.88 13.71 11.97
CA ALA A 337 -13.69 13.40 13.39
C ALA A 337 -14.61 12.26 13.87
N LEU A 338 -15.84 12.17 13.35
CA LEU A 338 -16.75 11.05 13.64
C LEU A 338 -16.29 9.72 13.03
N GLU A 339 -15.63 9.75 11.87
CA GLU A 339 -15.03 8.55 11.26
C GLU A 339 -13.90 7.98 12.14
N TYR A 340 -13.05 8.85 12.71
CA TYR A 340 -12.02 8.45 13.66
C TYR A 340 -12.59 7.88 14.98
N LEU A 341 -13.80 8.30 15.37
CA LEU A 341 -14.55 7.73 16.49
C LEU A 341 -15.33 6.46 16.13
N GLU A 342 -15.19 5.95 14.90
CA GLU A 342 -15.96 4.81 14.38
C GLU A 342 -17.49 5.02 14.38
N ARG A 343 -17.95 6.29 14.48
CA ARG A 343 -19.37 6.69 14.44
C ARG A 343 -19.80 6.94 13.00
N TYR A 344 -19.68 5.92 12.15
CA TYR A 344 -19.77 6.05 10.71
C TYR A 344 -21.14 6.53 10.19
N GLU A 345 -22.27 6.13 10.80
CA GLU A 345 -23.59 6.65 10.43
C GLU A 345 -23.70 8.17 10.60
N GLU A 346 -23.18 8.69 11.72
CA GLU A 346 -23.21 10.12 12.01
C GLU A 346 -22.24 10.88 11.10
N ALA A 347 -21.10 10.26 10.75
CA ALA A 347 -20.16 10.79 9.77
C ALA A 347 -20.85 10.95 8.40
N VAL A 348 -21.55 9.93 7.91
CA VAL A 348 -22.32 9.99 6.65
C VAL A 348 -23.35 11.11 6.70
N ALA A 349 -24.08 11.26 7.81
CA ALA A 349 -25.07 12.35 7.96
C ALA A 349 -24.42 13.74 7.94
N ALA A 350 -23.23 13.89 8.54
CA ALA A 350 -22.47 15.14 8.51
C ALA A 350 -21.97 15.47 7.09
N PHE A 351 -21.46 14.48 6.35
CA PHE A 351 -21.07 14.67 4.95
C PHE A 351 -22.26 14.99 4.05
N ASP A 352 -23.42 14.37 4.29
CA ASP A 352 -24.66 14.70 3.57
C ASP A 352 -25.06 16.16 3.76
N LYS A 353 -24.90 16.69 4.98
CA LYS A 353 -25.14 18.11 5.25
C LYS A 353 -24.12 19.02 4.56
N ALA A 354 -22.84 18.65 4.55
CA ALA A 354 -21.82 19.38 3.80
C ALA A 354 -22.17 19.44 2.30
N LEU A 355 -22.60 18.31 1.72
CA LEU A 355 -22.93 18.16 0.31
C LEU A 355 -24.28 18.77 -0.09
N GLU A 356 -25.22 18.91 0.85
CA GLU A 356 -26.46 19.69 0.65
C GLU A 356 -26.14 21.18 0.44
N ILE A 357 -25.13 21.69 1.15
CA ILE A 357 -24.68 23.08 1.08
C ILE A 357 -23.76 23.29 -0.14
N GLN A 358 -22.79 22.40 -0.35
CA GLN A 358 -21.78 22.48 -1.42
C GLN A 358 -21.69 21.16 -2.20
N PRO A 359 -22.52 20.96 -3.24
CA PRO A 359 -22.61 19.68 -3.96
C PRO A 359 -21.39 19.28 -4.80
N ASP A 360 -20.52 20.24 -5.12
CA ASP A 360 -19.30 20.09 -5.93
C ASP A 360 -18.02 19.93 -5.07
N ASP A 361 -18.15 19.69 -3.77
CA ASP A 361 -17.02 19.32 -2.92
C ASP A 361 -16.64 17.84 -3.10
N HIS A 362 -15.61 17.58 -3.91
CA HIS A 362 -15.13 16.22 -4.13
C HIS A 362 -14.58 15.55 -2.86
N TYR A 363 -14.00 16.31 -1.91
CA TYR A 363 -13.48 15.74 -0.67
C TYR A 363 -14.61 15.21 0.21
N ALA A 364 -15.72 15.94 0.30
CA ALA A 364 -16.89 15.47 1.05
C ALA A 364 -17.53 14.23 0.43
N TRP A 365 -17.56 14.10 -0.91
CA TRP A 365 -18.00 12.87 -1.58
C TRP A 365 -17.06 11.69 -1.31
N ASP A 366 -15.75 11.90 -1.34
CA ASP A 366 -14.75 10.87 -1.03
C ASP A 366 -14.86 10.39 0.42
N ASN A 367 -14.94 11.32 1.37
CA ASN A 367 -15.08 11.02 2.79
C ASN A 367 -16.40 10.28 3.08
N LYS A 368 -17.50 10.68 2.43
CA LYS A 368 -18.76 9.94 2.48
C LYS A 368 -18.60 8.52 1.96
N GLY A 369 -17.92 8.33 0.84
CA GLY A 369 -17.62 7.01 0.29
C GLY A 369 -16.80 6.14 1.25
N ASN A 370 -15.82 6.73 1.95
CA ASN A 370 -15.00 6.05 2.94
C ASN A 370 -15.84 5.55 4.12
N ALA A 371 -16.65 6.43 4.73
CA ALA A 371 -17.53 6.07 5.82
C ALA A 371 -18.56 4.99 5.41
N LEU A 372 -19.14 5.08 4.20
CA LEU A 372 -20.04 4.05 3.68
C LEU A 372 -19.36 2.69 3.46
N ARG A 373 -18.10 2.69 3.01
CA ARG A 373 -17.31 1.46 2.85
C ARG A 373 -17.00 0.82 4.20
N LYS A 374 -16.75 1.62 5.25
CA LYS A 374 -16.56 1.13 6.62
C LYS A 374 -17.84 0.53 7.21
N LEU A 375 -19.00 1.01 6.78
CA LEU A 375 -20.32 0.44 7.06
C LEU A 375 -20.70 -0.76 6.16
N GLU A 376 -19.78 -1.23 5.32
CA GLU A 376 -20.03 -2.29 4.33
C GLU A 376 -21.16 -1.99 3.33
N ARG A 377 -21.56 -0.71 3.20
CA ARG A 377 -22.56 -0.24 2.22
C ARG A 377 -21.89 0.06 0.89
N TYR A 378 -21.25 -0.96 0.31
CA TYR A 378 -20.33 -0.80 -0.83
C TYR A 378 -20.99 -0.18 -2.06
N GLU A 379 -22.25 -0.50 -2.38
CA GLU A 379 -22.95 0.10 -3.53
C GLU A 379 -23.08 1.62 -3.39
N GLN A 380 -23.43 2.09 -2.19
CA GLN A 380 -23.55 3.52 -1.90
C GLN A 380 -22.18 4.19 -1.90
N ALA A 381 -21.13 3.51 -1.43
CA ALA A 381 -19.76 3.99 -1.48
C ALA A 381 -19.30 4.19 -2.93
N VAL A 382 -19.54 3.22 -3.82
CA VAL A 382 -19.23 3.33 -5.25
C VAL A 382 -19.94 4.55 -5.87
N ALA A 383 -21.23 4.75 -5.58
CA ALA A 383 -21.97 5.90 -6.08
C ALA A 383 -21.43 7.25 -5.56
N ALA A 384 -20.94 7.30 -4.32
CA ALA A 384 -20.30 8.50 -3.76
C ALA A 384 -18.96 8.80 -4.46
N TYR A 385 -18.11 7.78 -4.64
CA TYR A 385 -16.85 7.92 -5.37
C TYR A 385 -17.05 8.33 -6.84
N GLU A 386 -18.09 7.83 -7.50
CA GLU A 386 -18.42 8.25 -8.87
C GLU A 386 -18.78 9.74 -8.98
N LYS A 387 -19.45 10.29 -7.97
CA LYS A 387 -19.73 11.73 -7.91
C LYS A 387 -18.45 12.53 -7.66
N ALA A 388 -17.59 12.09 -6.74
CA ALA A 388 -16.28 12.70 -6.52
C ALA A 388 -15.44 12.70 -7.81
N LEU A 389 -15.34 11.57 -8.51
CA LEU A 389 -14.59 11.41 -9.76
C LEU A 389 -15.20 12.19 -10.93
N LYS A 390 -16.50 12.47 -10.92
CA LYS A 390 -17.13 13.35 -11.91
C LYS A 390 -16.66 14.80 -11.75
N ILE A 391 -16.44 15.24 -10.52
CA ILE A 391 -15.93 16.58 -10.20
C ILE A 391 -14.42 16.64 -10.45
N ARG A 392 -13.69 15.62 -9.97
CA ARG A 392 -12.23 15.52 -10.07
C ARG A 392 -11.78 14.16 -10.61
N PRO A 393 -11.69 13.98 -11.94
CA PRO A 393 -11.34 12.69 -12.56
C PRO A 393 -9.89 12.26 -12.34
N ASP A 394 -8.99 13.21 -12.03
CA ASP A 394 -7.55 13.01 -11.89
C ASP A 394 -7.12 12.61 -10.47
N TYR A 395 -8.07 12.34 -9.56
CA TYR A 395 -7.74 11.96 -8.19
C TYR A 395 -7.59 10.43 -8.06
N TYR A 396 -6.33 9.98 -8.15
CA TYR A 396 -6.00 8.53 -8.15
C TYR A 396 -6.53 7.79 -6.91
N TYR A 397 -6.55 8.45 -5.74
CA TYR A 397 -6.91 7.82 -4.48
C TYR A 397 -8.37 7.34 -4.49
N THR A 398 -9.28 8.15 -5.04
CA THR A 398 -10.70 7.78 -5.20
C THR A 398 -10.89 6.62 -6.17
N TRP A 399 -10.14 6.57 -7.28
CA TRP A 399 -10.16 5.42 -8.17
C TRP A 399 -9.75 4.13 -7.46
N SER A 400 -8.69 4.17 -6.64
CA SER A 400 -8.26 3.04 -5.83
C SER A 400 -9.35 2.63 -4.82
N LEU A 401 -9.96 3.57 -4.10
CA LEU A 401 -11.01 3.29 -3.13
C LEU A 401 -12.29 2.74 -3.78
N LYS A 402 -12.67 3.26 -4.96
CA LYS A 402 -13.75 2.71 -5.78
C LYS A 402 -13.46 1.27 -6.15
N GLY A 403 -12.22 0.96 -6.57
CA GLY A 403 -11.79 -0.41 -6.86
C GLY A 403 -11.95 -1.34 -5.66
N VAL A 404 -11.59 -0.87 -4.45
CA VAL A 404 -11.74 -1.66 -3.21
C VAL A 404 -13.22 -1.92 -2.92
N ALA A 405 -14.09 -0.92 -3.04
CA ALA A 405 -15.53 -1.11 -2.83
C ALA A 405 -16.14 -2.08 -3.87
N LEU A 406 -15.72 -2.00 -5.13
CA LEU A 406 -16.14 -2.93 -6.19
C LEU A 406 -15.65 -4.36 -5.96
N PHE A 407 -14.45 -4.52 -5.38
CA PHE A 407 -13.91 -5.82 -5.00
C PHE A 407 -14.78 -6.53 -3.96
N PHE A 408 -15.20 -5.80 -2.91
CA PHE A 408 -16.10 -6.37 -1.88
C PHE A 408 -17.53 -6.63 -2.39
N LEU A 409 -17.93 -6.03 -3.51
CA LEU A 409 -19.15 -6.38 -4.25
C LEU A 409 -18.96 -7.55 -5.21
N GLU A 410 -17.80 -8.21 -5.21
CA GLU A 410 -17.41 -9.28 -6.13
C GLU A 410 -17.42 -8.85 -7.63
N ARG A 411 -17.42 -7.54 -7.90
CA ARG A 411 -17.36 -6.98 -9.26
C ARG A 411 -15.91 -6.83 -9.72
N TYR A 412 -15.18 -7.94 -9.74
CA TYR A 412 -13.72 -7.96 -9.90
C TYR A 412 -13.23 -7.30 -11.22
N GLU A 413 -13.96 -7.45 -12.33
CA GLU A 413 -13.58 -6.81 -13.60
C GLU A 413 -13.68 -5.27 -13.50
N GLN A 414 -14.73 -4.75 -12.85
CA GLN A 414 -14.88 -3.31 -12.65
C GLN A 414 -13.83 -2.78 -11.66
N ALA A 415 -13.51 -3.55 -10.62
CA ALA A 415 -12.44 -3.23 -9.69
C ALA A 415 -11.09 -3.12 -10.40
N PHE A 416 -10.77 -4.09 -11.26
CA PHE A 416 -9.57 -4.08 -12.11
C PHE A 416 -9.48 -2.80 -12.96
N VAL A 417 -10.57 -2.40 -13.65
CA VAL A 417 -10.60 -1.16 -14.44
C VAL A 417 -10.38 0.08 -13.58
N ALA A 418 -10.97 0.14 -12.38
CA ALA A 418 -10.77 1.25 -11.46
C ALA A 418 -9.31 1.35 -10.99
N TYR A 419 -8.67 0.21 -10.69
CA TYR A 419 -7.25 0.18 -10.33
C TYR A 419 -6.35 0.59 -11.50
N GLU A 420 -6.65 0.19 -12.74
CA GLU A 420 -5.92 0.67 -13.92
C GLU A 420 -5.99 2.19 -14.04
N LYS A 421 -7.18 2.79 -13.86
CA LYS A 421 -7.33 4.25 -13.91
C LYS A 421 -6.52 4.95 -12.81
N ALA A 422 -6.52 4.42 -11.59
CA ALA A 422 -5.67 4.94 -10.52
C ALA A 422 -4.17 4.89 -10.88
N LEU A 423 -3.72 3.77 -11.47
CA LEU A 423 -2.30 3.54 -11.82
C LEU A 423 -1.85 4.29 -13.08
N GLU A 424 -2.77 4.59 -14.02
CA GLU A 424 -2.51 5.52 -15.13
C GLU A 424 -2.17 6.93 -14.62
N ILE A 425 -2.85 7.37 -13.55
CA ILE A 425 -2.64 8.70 -12.93
C ILE A 425 -1.39 8.68 -12.04
N LYS A 426 -1.24 7.66 -11.18
CA LYS A 426 -0.10 7.53 -10.26
C LYS A 426 0.43 6.09 -10.23
N PRO A 427 1.46 5.80 -11.06
CA PRO A 427 2.06 4.46 -11.13
C PRO A 427 2.74 4.00 -9.82
N GLU A 428 3.25 4.94 -9.01
CA GLU A 428 3.99 4.66 -7.77
C GLU A 428 3.07 4.42 -6.56
N CYS A 429 1.99 3.66 -6.74
CA CYS A 429 1.06 3.30 -5.66
C CYS A 429 1.09 1.80 -5.38
N ASN A 430 1.93 1.37 -4.44
CA ASN A 430 2.10 -0.04 -4.07
C ASN A 430 0.79 -0.70 -3.60
N TYR A 431 -0.04 0.01 -2.82
CA TYR A 431 -1.34 -0.47 -2.34
C TYR A 431 -2.25 -0.81 -3.53
N THR A 432 -2.37 0.09 -4.51
CA THR A 432 -3.21 -0.14 -5.70
C THR A 432 -2.71 -1.32 -6.53
N TRP A 433 -1.39 -1.49 -6.68
CA TRP A 433 -0.82 -2.68 -7.34
C TRP A 433 -1.14 -3.99 -6.59
N LEU A 434 -1.09 -3.99 -5.26
CA LEU A 434 -1.50 -5.14 -4.45
C LEU A 434 -2.96 -5.50 -4.71
N PHE A 435 -3.88 -4.55 -4.58
CA PHE A 435 -5.31 -4.82 -4.77
C PHE A 435 -5.68 -5.17 -6.20
N LYS A 436 -4.97 -4.62 -7.19
CA LYS A 436 -5.06 -5.07 -8.59
C LYS A 436 -4.67 -6.55 -8.72
N GLY A 437 -3.59 -6.98 -8.08
CA GLY A 437 -3.17 -8.37 -8.05
C GLY A 437 -4.23 -9.28 -7.43
N ILE A 438 -4.81 -8.88 -6.29
CA ILE A 438 -5.86 -9.65 -5.61
C ILE A 438 -7.12 -9.76 -6.49
N ALA A 439 -7.53 -8.67 -7.14
CA ALA A 439 -8.65 -8.71 -8.09
C ALA A 439 -8.37 -9.65 -9.27
N LEU A 440 -7.14 -9.66 -9.79
CA LEU A 440 -6.74 -10.57 -10.86
C LEU A 440 -6.70 -12.04 -10.43
N GLU A 441 -6.34 -12.35 -9.19
CA GLU A 441 -6.45 -13.70 -8.65
C GLU A 441 -7.89 -14.20 -8.61
N ASN A 442 -8.84 -13.36 -8.18
CA ASN A 442 -10.26 -13.70 -8.15
C ASN A 442 -10.86 -13.83 -9.56
N LEU A 443 -10.22 -13.24 -10.57
CA LEU A 443 -10.52 -13.45 -12.00
C LEU A 443 -9.77 -14.64 -12.61
N GLU A 444 -9.03 -15.41 -11.80
CA GLU A 444 -8.16 -16.53 -12.22
C GLU A 444 -7.06 -16.13 -13.22
N ARG A 445 -6.72 -14.84 -13.31
CA ARG A 445 -5.66 -14.30 -14.19
C ARG A 445 -4.31 -14.30 -13.45
N TYR A 446 -3.86 -15.48 -13.01
CA TYR A 446 -2.75 -15.62 -12.08
C TYR A 446 -1.41 -15.06 -12.59
N GLU A 447 -1.04 -15.21 -13.87
CA GLU A 447 0.16 -14.57 -14.43
C GLU A 447 0.16 -13.05 -14.29
N GLN A 448 -1.00 -12.42 -14.55
CA GLN A 448 -1.14 -10.96 -14.45
C GLN A 448 -1.10 -10.53 -12.98
N ALA A 449 -1.67 -11.34 -12.07
CA ALA A 449 -1.58 -11.10 -10.63
C ALA A 449 -0.12 -11.10 -10.16
N VAL A 450 0.67 -12.10 -10.56
CA VAL A 450 2.12 -12.16 -10.26
C VAL A 450 2.83 -10.90 -10.74
N ALA A 451 2.56 -10.45 -11.97
CA ALA A 451 3.15 -9.22 -12.50
C ALA A 451 2.75 -7.97 -11.71
N ALA A 452 1.49 -7.87 -11.26
CA ALA A 452 1.02 -6.78 -10.43
C ALA A 452 1.71 -6.76 -9.05
N TYR A 453 1.87 -7.91 -8.40
CA TYR A 453 2.62 -8.01 -7.14
C TYR A 453 4.09 -7.66 -7.31
N GLU A 454 4.73 -8.03 -8.41
CA GLU A 454 6.11 -7.63 -8.70
C GLU A 454 6.26 -6.11 -8.83
N LYS A 455 5.27 -5.42 -9.40
CA LYS A 455 5.24 -3.95 -9.43
C LYS A 455 5.07 -3.37 -8.02
N ALA A 456 4.16 -3.92 -7.21
CA ALA A 456 3.99 -3.50 -5.81
C ALA A 456 5.30 -3.67 -5.01
N LEU A 457 5.97 -4.80 -5.16
CA LEU A 457 7.21 -5.16 -4.46
C LEU A 457 8.43 -4.36 -4.97
N LYS A 458 8.43 -3.93 -6.22
CA LYS A 458 9.46 -3.01 -6.73
C LYS A 458 9.38 -1.64 -6.05
N ILE A 459 8.16 -1.18 -5.74
CA ILE A 459 7.92 0.09 -5.03
C ILE A 459 8.18 -0.06 -3.53
N GLN A 460 7.65 -1.14 -2.92
CA GLN A 460 7.85 -1.45 -1.50
C GLN A 460 8.35 -2.88 -1.31
N PRO A 461 9.69 -3.09 -1.23
CA PRO A 461 10.29 -4.42 -1.12
C PRO A 461 9.94 -5.19 0.17
N TYR A 462 9.63 -4.46 1.25
CA TYR A 462 9.30 -5.01 2.57
C TYR A 462 7.79 -5.19 2.78
N TYR A 463 7.02 -5.40 1.70
CA TYR A 463 5.57 -5.62 1.79
C TYR A 463 5.23 -7.11 1.89
N HIS A 464 5.10 -7.63 3.12
CA HIS A 464 4.94 -9.07 3.35
C HIS A 464 3.66 -9.67 2.74
N GLU A 465 2.55 -8.93 2.75
CA GLU A 465 1.28 -9.34 2.14
C GLU A 465 1.41 -9.54 0.62
N ALA A 466 2.18 -8.67 -0.06
CA ALA A 466 2.43 -8.81 -1.49
C ALA A 466 3.30 -10.03 -1.81
N TRP A 467 4.27 -10.37 -0.95
CA TRP A 467 5.07 -11.59 -1.10
C TRP A 467 4.25 -12.86 -0.88
N ASP A 468 3.38 -12.89 0.15
CA ASP A 468 2.49 -14.03 0.42
C ASP A 468 1.48 -14.23 -0.71
N ASN A 469 0.81 -13.16 -1.17
CA ASN A 469 -0.13 -13.24 -2.29
C ASN A 469 0.56 -13.62 -3.60
N LYS A 470 1.78 -13.12 -3.86
CA LYS A 470 2.60 -13.60 -4.98
C LYS A 470 2.84 -15.11 -4.89
N GLY A 471 3.14 -15.62 -3.70
CA GLY A 471 3.28 -17.06 -3.46
C GLY A 471 1.98 -17.83 -3.75
N ASN A 472 0.83 -17.30 -3.34
CA ASN A 472 -0.48 -17.91 -3.58
C ASN A 472 -0.78 -18.00 -5.08
N ALA A 473 -0.58 -16.92 -5.84
CA ALA A 473 -0.75 -16.91 -7.30
C ALA A 473 0.23 -17.89 -7.99
N LEU A 474 1.50 -17.93 -7.58
CA LEU A 474 2.49 -18.87 -8.12
C LEU A 474 2.13 -20.33 -7.85
N ARG A 475 1.57 -20.62 -6.67
CA ARG A 475 1.09 -21.97 -6.32
C ARG A 475 -0.10 -22.39 -7.19
N LYS A 476 -1.00 -21.46 -7.53
CA LYS A 476 -2.12 -21.72 -8.47
C LYS A 476 -1.63 -21.96 -9.91
N LEU A 477 -0.45 -21.46 -10.25
CA LEU A 477 0.25 -21.73 -11.51
C LEU A 477 1.15 -22.97 -11.44
N GLU A 478 1.08 -23.75 -10.38
CA GLU A 478 1.91 -24.94 -10.14
C GLU A 478 3.42 -24.66 -10.10
N ARG A 479 3.82 -23.40 -9.93
CA ARG A 479 5.24 -22.98 -9.81
C ARG A 479 5.68 -23.03 -8.34
N TYR A 480 5.65 -24.23 -7.76
CA TYR A 480 5.73 -24.42 -6.32
C TYR A 480 7.06 -23.96 -5.70
N GLU A 481 8.21 -24.15 -6.34
CA GLU A 481 9.49 -23.66 -5.81
C GLU A 481 9.54 -22.13 -5.75
N GLN A 482 8.99 -21.45 -6.75
CA GLN A 482 8.90 -19.99 -6.76
C GLN A 482 7.93 -19.50 -5.68
N ALA A 483 6.84 -20.23 -5.44
CA ALA A 483 5.91 -19.94 -4.35
C ALA A 483 6.60 -20.07 -3.00
N VAL A 484 7.34 -21.16 -2.75
CA VAL A 484 8.13 -21.34 -1.52
C VAL A 484 9.11 -20.19 -1.30
N ALA A 485 9.84 -19.77 -2.34
CA ALA A 485 10.76 -18.64 -2.25
C ALA A 485 10.04 -17.31 -1.92
N ALA A 486 8.83 -17.09 -2.46
CA ALA A 486 8.02 -15.91 -2.16
C ALA A 486 7.54 -15.91 -0.70
N TYR A 487 7.05 -17.05 -0.18
CA TYR A 487 6.66 -17.16 1.24
C TYR A 487 7.86 -16.97 2.16
N GLU A 488 9.04 -17.47 1.82
CA GLU A 488 10.26 -17.24 2.61
C GLU A 488 10.64 -15.75 2.69
N LYS A 489 10.43 -14.98 1.62
CA LYS A 489 10.60 -13.52 1.66
C LYS A 489 9.57 -12.87 2.56
N ALA A 490 8.29 -13.27 2.49
CA ALA A 490 7.24 -12.78 3.40
C ALA A 490 7.61 -13.06 4.87
N LEU A 491 8.04 -14.29 5.17
CA LEU A 491 8.40 -14.74 6.52
C LEU A 491 9.69 -14.10 7.04
N LYS A 492 10.63 -13.73 6.16
CA LYS A 492 11.81 -12.95 6.55
C LYS A 492 11.44 -11.54 7.03
N ILE A 493 10.39 -10.95 6.45
CA ILE A 493 9.87 -9.63 6.84
C ILE A 493 9.00 -9.75 8.10
N ARG A 494 8.11 -10.74 8.14
CA ARG A 494 7.20 -11.01 9.27
C ARG A 494 7.26 -12.48 9.68
N PRO A 495 8.16 -12.86 10.60
CA PRO A 495 8.33 -14.25 11.04
C PRO A 495 7.09 -14.89 11.69
N TYR A 496 6.24 -14.07 12.33
CA TYR A 496 5.04 -14.49 13.05
C TYR A 496 3.77 -14.52 12.17
N TYR A 497 3.92 -14.62 10.84
CA TYR A 497 2.78 -14.66 9.92
C TYR A 497 2.36 -16.11 9.63
N HIS A 498 1.45 -16.65 10.44
CA HIS A 498 1.03 -18.05 10.38
C HIS A 498 0.42 -18.47 9.03
N TYR A 499 -0.27 -17.56 8.32
CA TYR A 499 -0.81 -17.82 6.98
C TYR A 499 0.31 -18.18 5.99
N ALA A 500 1.40 -17.42 5.95
CA ALA A 500 2.53 -17.72 5.05
C ALA A 500 3.26 -19.01 5.43
N TRP A 501 3.37 -19.36 6.72
CA TRP A 501 3.91 -20.67 7.15
C TRP A 501 3.04 -21.82 6.65
N ASN A 502 1.71 -21.72 6.80
CA ASN A 502 0.79 -22.72 6.28
C ASN A 502 0.84 -22.79 4.74
N ASN A 503 0.84 -21.65 4.05
CA ASN A 503 0.90 -21.61 2.58
C ASN A 503 2.22 -22.18 2.04
N LYS A 504 3.33 -21.93 2.74
CA LYS A 504 4.62 -22.58 2.48
C LYS A 504 4.52 -24.10 2.64
N GLY A 505 3.89 -24.57 3.72
CA GLY A 505 3.65 -26.00 3.95
C GLY A 505 2.87 -26.66 2.82
N ILE A 506 1.78 -26.03 2.35
CA ILE A 506 0.99 -26.52 1.22
C ILE A 506 1.83 -26.57 -0.06
N ALA A 507 2.65 -25.54 -0.33
CA ALA A 507 3.52 -25.56 -1.51
C ALA A 507 4.60 -26.65 -1.44
N LEU A 508 5.15 -26.93 -0.25
CA LEU A 508 6.09 -28.03 -0.03
C LEU A 508 5.44 -29.41 -0.15
N GLU A 509 4.19 -29.56 0.28
CA GLU A 509 3.41 -30.77 0.09
C GLU A 509 3.19 -31.07 -1.41
N ASN A 510 2.89 -30.06 -2.22
CA ASN A 510 2.78 -30.21 -3.69
C ASN A 510 4.12 -30.55 -4.37
N LEU A 511 5.25 -30.27 -3.71
CA LEU A 511 6.59 -30.70 -4.13
C LEU A 511 6.99 -32.06 -3.56
N GLU A 512 6.07 -32.76 -2.89
CA GLU A 512 6.31 -34.03 -2.19
C GLU A 512 7.40 -33.94 -1.10
N ARG A 513 7.73 -32.74 -0.63
CA ARG A 513 8.69 -32.48 0.45
C ARG A 513 7.98 -32.49 1.80
N TYR A 514 7.38 -33.64 2.13
CA TYR A 514 6.41 -33.75 3.22
C TYR A 514 7.00 -33.45 4.61
N GLU A 515 8.24 -33.82 4.92
CA GLU A 515 8.87 -33.49 6.22
C GLU A 515 9.02 -31.97 6.40
N GLU A 516 9.40 -31.27 5.35
CA GLU A 516 9.53 -29.81 5.39
C GLU A 516 8.16 -29.14 5.46
N ALA A 517 7.14 -29.73 4.82
CA ALA A 517 5.76 -29.28 4.94
C ALA A 517 5.27 -29.38 6.40
N VAL A 518 5.49 -30.53 7.06
CA VAL A 518 5.17 -30.73 8.49
C VAL A 518 5.88 -29.69 9.36
N ALA A 519 7.16 -29.43 9.14
CA ALA A 519 7.90 -28.41 9.89
C ALA A 519 7.33 -26.99 9.69
N ALA A 520 6.87 -26.66 8.47
CA ALA A 520 6.22 -25.38 8.19
C ALA A 520 4.85 -25.27 8.87
N PHE A 521 4.05 -26.34 8.89
CA PHE A 521 2.78 -26.37 9.61
C PHE A 521 2.99 -26.28 11.13
N ASP A 522 4.00 -26.95 11.68
CA ASP A 522 4.37 -26.82 13.10
C ASP A 522 4.70 -25.39 13.48
N LYS A 523 5.42 -24.66 12.62
CA LYS A 523 5.67 -23.22 12.83
C LYS A 523 4.40 -22.38 12.76
N ALA A 524 3.47 -22.67 11.85
CA ALA A 524 2.18 -22.00 11.82
C ALA A 524 1.38 -22.23 13.12
N LEU A 525 1.41 -23.46 13.65
CA LEU A 525 0.70 -23.87 14.85
C LEU A 525 1.35 -23.41 16.15
N GLU A 526 2.67 -23.23 16.18
CA GLU A 526 3.40 -22.57 17.28
C GLU A 526 2.93 -21.11 17.45
N ILE A 527 2.68 -20.43 16.33
CA ILE A 527 2.20 -19.04 16.31
C ILE A 527 0.69 -18.97 16.60
N GLN A 528 -0.11 -19.83 15.98
CA GLN A 528 -1.56 -19.85 16.13
C GLN A 528 -2.07 -21.30 16.36
N PRO A 529 -2.15 -21.76 17.64
CA PRO A 529 -2.51 -23.14 17.97
C PRO A 529 -3.91 -23.58 17.51
N TYR A 530 -4.84 -22.64 17.39
CA TYR A 530 -6.23 -22.89 16.99
C TYR A 530 -6.47 -22.78 15.48
N TYR A 531 -5.41 -22.79 14.66
CA TYR A 531 -5.55 -22.72 13.20
C TYR A 531 -5.81 -24.10 12.58
N HIS A 532 -7.10 -24.46 12.49
CA HIS A 532 -7.55 -25.79 12.06
C HIS A 532 -7.03 -26.20 10.67
N TYR A 533 -6.86 -25.26 9.73
CA TYR A 533 -6.32 -25.56 8.40
C TYR A 533 -4.91 -26.14 8.47
N ALA A 534 -4.02 -25.60 9.33
CA ALA A 534 -2.67 -26.12 9.49
C ALA A 534 -2.66 -27.49 10.16
N TRP A 535 -3.54 -27.76 11.14
CA TRP A 535 -3.69 -29.10 11.72
C TRP A 535 -4.13 -30.14 10.68
N LYS A 536 -5.13 -29.81 9.86
CA LYS A 536 -5.60 -30.67 8.79
C LYS A 536 -4.49 -30.96 7.77
N ASN A 537 -3.84 -29.90 7.26
CA ASN A 537 -2.77 -30.05 6.26
C ASN A 537 -1.55 -30.79 6.83
N LYS A 538 -1.23 -30.59 8.12
CA LYS A 538 -0.22 -31.39 8.82
C LYS A 538 -0.58 -32.87 8.86
N GLY A 539 -1.84 -33.19 9.16
CA GLY A 539 -2.34 -34.57 9.13
C GLY A 539 -2.22 -35.20 7.75
N ASP A 540 -2.56 -34.46 6.70
CA ASP A 540 -2.44 -34.92 5.31
C ASP A 540 -0.98 -35.21 4.92
N ALA A 541 -0.05 -34.30 5.24
CA ALA A 541 1.38 -34.50 5.01
C ALA A 541 1.95 -35.69 5.82
N LEU A 542 1.56 -35.85 7.09
CA LEU A 542 1.98 -36.99 7.92
C LEU A 542 1.45 -38.32 7.38
N ARG A 543 0.22 -38.35 6.85
CA ARG A 543 -0.34 -39.54 6.22
C ARG A 543 0.43 -39.92 4.95
N LYS A 544 0.89 -38.94 4.17
CA LYS A 544 1.76 -39.17 3.00
C LYS A 544 3.15 -39.69 3.38
N LEU A 545 3.61 -39.39 4.59
CA LEU A 545 4.82 -39.96 5.21
C LEU A 545 4.59 -41.32 5.88
N GLU A 546 3.39 -41.90 5.75
CA GLU A 546 3.00 -43.15 6.43
C GLU A 546 3.07 -43.08 7.96
N ARG A 547 3.11 -41.88 8.55
CA ARG A 547 3.09 -41.63 10.00
C ARG A 547 1.65 -41.53 10.49
N TYR A 548 0.90 -42.61 10.35
CA TYR A 548 -0.57 -42.62 10.47
C TYR A 548 -1.09 -42.24 11.86
N GLU A 549 -0.45 -42.68 12.95
CA GLU A 549 -0.87 -42.31 14.31
C GLU A 549 -0.74 -40.81 14.56
N GLU A 550 0.35 -40.20 14.09
CA GLU A 550 0.55 -38.76 14.20
C GLU A 550 -0.41 -37.98 13.31
N ALA A 551 -0.73 -38.51 12.12
CA ALA A 551 -1.75 -37.95 11.25
C ALA A 551 -3.13 -37.95 11.92
N ILE A 552 -3.52 -39.05 12.56
CA ILE A 552 -4.77 -39.16 13.32
C ILE A 552 -4.82 -38.12 14.44
N ALA A 553 -3.74 -37.98 15.22
CA ALA A 553 -3.67 -36.98 16.29
C ALA A 553 -3.82 -35.54 15.74
N ALA A 554 -3.21 -35.25 14.59
CA ALA A 554 -3.35 -33.95 13.93
C ALA A 554 -4.79 -33.69 13.43
N PHE A 555 -5.45 -34.68 12.84
CA PHE A 555 -6.85 -34.57 12.44
C PHE A 555 -7.79 -34.43 13.65
N GLU A 556 -7.53 -35.14 14.75
CA GLU A 556 -8.30 -34.97 15.99
C GLU A 556 -8.19 -33.55 16.53
N LYS A 557 -7.01 -32.95 16.50
CA LYS A 557 -6.84 -31.54 16.87
C LYS A 557 -7.57 -30.59 15.92
N ALA A 558 -7.55 -30.85 14.61
CA ALA A 558 -8.35 -30.08 13.66
C ALA A 558 -9.86 -30.18 13.96
N LEU A 559 -10.34 -31.38 14.31
CA LEU A 559 -11.75 -31.68 14.60
C LEU A 559 -12.21 -31.18 15.98
N GLU A 560 -11.31 -31.08 16.97
CA GLU A 560 -11.60 -30.40 18.25
C GLU A 560 -11.92 -28.91 18.03
N ILE A 561 -11.24 -28.27 17.06
CA ILE A 561 -11.42 -26.86 16.72
C ILE A 561 -12.61 -26.67 15.77
N GLN A 562 -12.72 -27.53 14.75
CA GLN A 562 -13.77 -27.51 13.74
C GLN A 562 -14.40 -28.90 13.56
N PRO A 563 -15.45 -29.23 14.34
CA PRO A 563 -16.07 -30.56 14.31
C PRO A 563 -16.78 -30.92 13.01
N ASP A 564 -17.19 -29.92 12.22
CA ASP A 564 -17.97 -30.06 10.98
C ASP A 564 -17.11 -30.20 9.71
N SER A 565 -15.82 -30.49 9.85
CA SER A 565 -14.92 -30.72 8.71
C SER A 565 -15.04 -32.15 8.19
N HIS A 566 -15.92 -32.37 7.20
CA HIS A 566 -16.07 -33.68 6.55
C HIS A 566 -14.77 -34.19 5.90
N TYR A 567 -13.92 -33.28 5.37
CA TYR A 567 -12.60 -33.63 4.85
C TYR A 567 -11.67 -34.20 5.94
N ALA A 568 -11.63 -33.58 7.12
CA ALA A 568 -10.78 -34.06 8.22
C ALA A 568 -11.26 -35.42 8.76
N TRP A 569 -12.58 -35.63 8.86
CA TRP A 569 -13.15 -36.94 9.20
C TRP A 569 -12.81 -38.02 8.18
N ASN A 570 -12.96 -37.73 6.87
CA ASN A 570 -12.60 -38.66 5.82
C ASN A 570 -11.10 -38.99 5.84
N ASN A 571 -10.22 -37.99 5.99
CA ASN A 571 -8.78 -38.23 5.99
C ASN A 571 -8.30 -38.95 7.26
N LYS A 572 -8.96 -38.72 8.41
CA LYS A 572 -8.81 -39.56 9.61
C LYS A 572 -9.21 -41.01 9.33
N GLY A 573 -10.33 -41.24 8.65
CA GLY A 573 -10.78 -42.57 8.24
C GLY A 573 -9.76 -43.28 7.35
N ILE A 574 -9.19 -42.59 6.36
CA ILE A 574 -8.13 -43.14 5.50
C ILE A 574 -6.87 -43.49 6.31
N ALA A 575 -6.47 -42.63 7.26
CA ALA A 575 -5.33 -42.94 8.12
C ALA A 575 -5.58 -44.18 9.02
N LEU A 576 -6.79 -44.33 9.55
CA LEU A 576 -7.21 -45.50 10.33
C LEU A 576 -7.26 -46.78 9.48
N GLU A 577 -7.74 -46.68 8.24
CA GLU A 577 -7.76 -47.79 7.28
C GLU A 577 -6.34 -48.30 6.98
N ASN A 578 -5.37 -47.39 6.82
CA ASN A 578 -3.97 -47.77 6.61
C ASN A 578 -3.31 -48.44 7.82
N LEU A 579 -3.84 -48.19 9.04
CA LEU A 579 -3.47 -48.90 10.26
C LEU A 579 -4.28 -50.19 10.48
N GLU A 580 -5.10 -50.59 9.51
CA GLU A 580 -6.00 -51.75 9.59
C GLU A 580 -7.04 -51.66 10.73
N ARG A 581 -7.29 -50.44 11.25
CA ARG A 581 -8.32 -50.14 12.26
C ARG A 581 -9.67 -49.87 11.59
N TYR A 582 -10.18 -50.86 10.87
CA TYR A 582 -11.27 -50.70 9.92
C TYR A 582 -12.61 -50.27 10.56
N GLU A 583 -12.98 -50.76 11.75
CA GLU A 583 -14.21 -50.32 12.43
C GLU A 583 -14.17 -48.82 12.78
N GLU A 584 -13.02 -48.35 13.25
CA GLU A 584 -12.84 -46.92 13.56
C GLU A 584 -12.81 -46.07 12.28
N ALA A 585 -12.25 -46.60 11.19
CA ALA A 585 -12.30 -45.97 9.88
C ALA A 585 -13.74 -45.80 9.40
N VAL A 586 -14.58 -46.86 9.48
CA VAL A 586 -16.01 -46.79 9.15
C VAL A 586 -16.72 -45.74 9.99
N ALA A 587 -16.47 -45.68 11.30
CA ALA A 587 -17.06 -44.66 12.17
C ALA A 587 -16.65 -43.23 11.78
N ALA A 588 -15.39 -43.03 11.38
CA ALA A 588 -14.91 -41.74 10.88
C ALA A 588 -15.56 -41.35 9.54
N PHE A 589 -15.71 -42.30 8.61
CA PHE A 589 -16.42 -42.05 7.34
C PHE A 589 -17.90 -41.77 7.58
N ASP A 590 -18.56 -42.46 8.51
CA ASP A 590 -19.94 -42.17 8.89
C ASP A 590 -20.10 -40.74 9.40
N LYS A 591 -19.16 -40.25 10.21
CA LYS A 591 -19.15 -38.85 10.64
C LYS A 591 -18.95 -37.87 9.49
N ALA A 592 -18.06 -38.17 8.54
CA ALA A 592 -17.91 -37.36 7.33
C ALA A 592 -19.21 -37.30 6.50
N LEU A 593 -19.93 -38.42 6.40
CA LEU A 593 -21.17 -38.55 5.64
C LEU A 593 -22.40 -37.98 6.36
N GLU A 594 -22.40 -37.96 7.70
CA GLU A 594 -23.41 -37.23 8.50
C GLU A 594 -23.36 -35.73 8.22
N ILE A 595 -22.14 -35.19 8.06
CA ILE A 595 -21.90 -33.78 7.73
C ILE A 595 -22.17 -33.50 6.26
N GLN A 596 -21.64 -34.33 5.35
CA GLN A 596 -21.78 -34.16 3.90
C GLN A 596 -22.26 -35.47 3.23
N PRO A 597 -23.59 -35.70 3.14
CA PRO A 597 -24.15 -36.95 2.62
C PRO A 597 -23.79 -37.27 1.16
N TYR A 598 -23.50 -36.23 0.36
CA TYR A 598 -23.18 -36.34 -1.07
C TYR A 598 -21.68 -36.49 -1.36
N TYR A 599 -20.86 -36.82 -0.35
CA TYR A 599 -19.42 -37.00 -0.56
C TYR A 599 -19.08 -38.42 -1.03
N HIS A 600 -19.10 -38.64 -2.35
CA HIS A 600 -18.91 -39.96 -2.96
C HIS A 600 -17.57 -40.65 -2.62
N TYR A 601 -16.50 -39.89 -2.39
CA TYR A 601 -15.21 -40.46 -1.93
C TYR A 601 -15.33 -41.12 -0.55
N ALA A 602 -16.03 -40.49 0.41
CA ALA A 602 -16.24 -41.08 1.73
C ALA A 602 -17.11 -42.34 1.67
N TRP A 603 -18.13 -42.37 0.80
CA TRP A 603 -18.91 -43.59 0.54
C TRP A 603 -18.06 -44.73 -0.01
N LYS A 604 -17.19 -44.45 -0.98
CA LYS A 604 -16.25 -45.44 -1.52
C LYS A 604 -15.28 -45.92 -0.45
N ASN A 605 -14.66 -45.02 0.30
CA ASN A 605 -13.68 -45.39 1.34
C ASN A 605 -14.35 -46.20 2.47
N LYS A 606 -15.60 -45.85 2.84
CA LYS A 606 -16.42 -46.66 3.73
C LYS A 606 -16.66 -48.07 3.17
N GLY A 607 -16.99 -48.17 1.88
CA GLY A 607 -17.17 -49.45 1.20
C GLY A 607 -15.91 -50.32 1.23
N ASP A 608 -14.73 -49.72 1.01
CA ASP A 608 -13.46 -50.44 1.09
C ASP A 608 -13.15 -50.94 2.50
N ALA A 609 -13.33 -50.10 3.52
CA ALA A 609 -13.16 -50.51 4.91
C ALA A 609 -14.14 -51.64 5.32
N LEU A 610 -15.41 -51.54 4.93
CA LEU A 610 -16.42 -52.59 5.17
C LEU A 610 -16.08 -53.90 4.46
N ARG A 611 -15.55 -53.83 3.23
CA ARG A 611 -15.10 -55.01 2.49
C ARG A 611 -13.94 -55.71 3.19
N LYS A 612 -13.00 -54.95 3.78
CA LYS A 612 -11.89 -55.50 4.59
C LYS A 612 -12.37 -56.13 5.90
N LEU A 613 -13.50 -55.68 6.43
CA LEU A 613 -14.21 -56.31 7.55
C LEU A 613 -15.10 -57.50 7.16
N GLU A 614 -15.05 -57.92 5.89
CA GLU A 614 -15.91 -58.99 5.34
C GLU A 614 -17.43 -58.70 5.44
N ARG A 615 -17.81 -57.42 5.67
CA ARG A 615 -19.20 -56.94 5.69
C ARG A 615 -19.65 -56.59 4.26
N TYR A 616 -19.70 -57.60 3.40
CA TYR A 616 -19.79 -57.42 1.95
C TYR A 616 -21.09 -56.76 1.48
N GLU A 617 -22.24 -57.09 2.07
CA GLU A 617 -23.54 -56.49 1.71
C GLU A 617 -23.55 -54.98 2.00
N GLU A 618 -23.00 -54.57 3.14
CA GLU A 618 -22.89 -53.16 3.51
C GLU A 618 -21.87 -52.43 2.65
N ALA A 619 -20.76 -53.09 2.28
CA ALA A 619 -19.79 -52.55 1.35
C ALA A 619 -20.42 -52.27 -0.03
N ILE A 620 -21.19 -53.22 -0.57
CA ILE A 620 -21.93 -53.05 -1.83
C ILE A 620 -22.89 -51.86 -1.74
N ALA A 621 -23.67 -51.76 -0.65
CA ALA A 621 -24.58 -50.63 -0.45
C ALA A 621 -23.85 -49.29 -0.40
N ALA A 622 -22.67 -49.22 0.24
CA ALA A 622 -21.85 -48.02 0.27
C ALA A 622 -21.31 -47.64 -1.12
N PHE A 623 -20.84 -48.60 -1.92
CA PHE A 623 -20.44 -48.34 -3.30
C PHE A 623 -21.61 -47.91 -4.18
N GLU A 624 -22.80 -48.49 -4.00
CA GLU A 624 -24.01 -48.07 -4.70
C GLU A 624 -24.38 -46.63 -4.37
N LYS A 625 -24.25 -46.21 -3.11
CA LYS A 625 -24.46 -44.80 -2.73
C LYS A 625 -23.44 -43.87 -3.39
N ALA A 626 -22.16 -44.26 -3.48
CA ALA A 626 -21.17 -43.48 -4.22
C ALA A 626 -21.56 -43.33 -5.70
N LEU A 627 -22.07 -44.39 -6.32
CA LEU A 627 -22.49 -44.43 -7.73
C LEU A 627 -23.83 -43.73 -8.00
N GLU A 628 -24.75 -43.70 -7.03
CA GLU A 628 -25.97 -42.87 -7.10
C GLU A 628 -25.62 -41.39 -7.17
N ILE A 629 -24.60 -40.96 -6.41
CA ILE A 629 -24.11 -39.58 -6.39
C ILE A 629 -23.32 -39.27 -7.67
N GLN A 630 -22.40 -40.17 -8.04
CA GLN A 630 -21.55 -40.01 -9.21
C GLN A 630 -21.46 -41.32 -10.02
N PRO A 631 -22.28 -41.46 -11.08
CA PRO A 631 -22.37 -42.70 -11.86
C PRO A 631 -21.09 -43.10 -12.61
N ASP A 632 -20.27 -42.12 -12.99
CA ASP A 632 -18.99 -42.29 -13.67
C ASP A 632 -17.80 -42.48 -12.70
N PHE A 633 -18.07 -42.76 -11.42
CA PHE A 633 -17.01 -42.98 -10.44
C PHE A 633 -16.43 -44.39 -10.50
N HIS A 634 -15.50 -44.61 -11.43
CA HIS A 634 -14.87 -45.91 -11.71
C HIS A 634 -14.26 -46.61 -10.47
N TYR A 635 -13.75 -45.87 -9.49
CA TYR A 635 -13.24 -46.45 -8.24
C TYR A 635 -14.32 -47.20 -7.44
N ALA A 636 -15.56 -46.71 -7.42
CA ALA A 636 -16.66 -47.40 -6.75
C ALA A 636 -17.13 -48.64 -7.54
N TRP A 637 -17.10 -48.59 -8.88
CA TRP A 637 -17.33 -49.77 -9.72
C TRP A 637 -16.29 -50.87 -9.47
N SER A 638 -15.00 -50.50 -9.41
CA SER A 638 -13.92 -51.42 -9.07
C SER A 638 -14.06 -51.99 -7.65
N GLY A 639 -14.37 -51.16 -6.66
CA GLY A 639 -14.63 -51.60 -5.28
C GLY A 639 -15.80 -52.60 -5.19
N LYS A 640 -16.87 -52.36 -5.96
CA LYS A 640 -18.02 -53.26 -6.08
C LYS A 640 -17.63 -54.58 -6.76
N GLY A 641 -16.86 -54.53 -7.85
CA GLY A 641 -16.35 -55.71 -8.55
C GLY A 641 -15.47 -56.59 -7.66
N ASN A 642 -14.57 -55.98 -6.89
CA ASN A 642 -13.75 -56.67 -5.90
C ASN A 642 -14.60 -57.32 -4.80
N THR A 643 -15.64 -56.63 -4.32
CA THR A 643 -16.57 -57.20 -3.33
C THR A 643 -17.34 -58.41 -3.88
N PHE A 644 -17.83 -58.32 -5.11
CA PHE A 644 -18.52 -59.44 -5.76
C PHE A 644 -17.61 -60.64 -6.01
N LEU A 645 -16.33 -60.41 -6.32
CA LEU A 645 -15.34 -61.47 -6.45
C LEU A 645 -15.17 -62.23 -5.13
N GLN A 646 -15.10 -61.54 -3.98
CA GLN A 646 -15.02 -62.17 -2.65
C GLN A 646 -16.27 -62.99 -2.32
N LEU A 647 -17.46 -62.51 -2.73
CA LEU A 647 -18.73 -63.25 -2.62
C LEU A 647 -18.88 -64.39 -3.65
N LYS A 648 -17.90 -64.59 -4.54
CA LYS A 648 -17.93 -65.57 -5.65
C LYS A 648 -19.08 -65.32 -6.65
N LEU A 649 -19.58 -64.09 -6.72
CA LEU A 649 -20.60 -63.65 -7.67
C LEU A 649 -19.94 -63.18 -8.97
N TYR A 650 -19.31 -64.12 -9.67
CA TYR A 650 -18.37 -63.83 -10.77
C TYR A 650 -18.97 -63.00 -11.91
N GLN A 651 -20.23 -63.24 -12.29
CA GLN A 651 -20.88 -62.48 -13.37
C GLN A 651 -21.09 -61.00 -12.99
N GLN A 652 -21.44 -60.75 -11.73
CA GLN A 652 -21.61 -59.38 -11.23
C GLN A 652 -20.26 -58.67 -11.09
N ALA A 653 -19.21 -59.41 -10.69
CA ALA A 653 -17.85 -58.89 -10.66
C ALA A 653 -17.36 -58.47 -12.05
N ILE A 654 -17.55 -59.32 -13.07
CA ILE A 654 -17.21 -59.00 -14.46
C ILE A 654 -17.95 -57.74 -14.92
N ALA A 655 -19.28 -57.68 -14.74
CA ALA A 655 -20.07 -56.52 -15.15
C ALA A 655 -19.61 -55.22 -14.47
N ALA A 656 -19.22 -55.27 -13.20
CA ALA A 656 -18.72 -54.10 -12.48
C ALA A 656 -17.34 -53.65 -12.99
N PHE A 657 -16.41 -54.57 -13.25
CA PHE A 657 -15.11 -54.22 -13.83
C PHE A 657 -15.20 -53.76 -15.29
N GLU A 658 -16.10 -54.33 -16.09
CA GLU A 658 -16.39 -53.84 -17.45
C GLU A 658 -16.94 -52.41 -17.41
N LYS A 659 -17.80 -52.07 -16.44
CA LYS A 659 -18.25 -50.68 -16.25
C LYS A 659 -17.13 -49.74 -15.84
N ALA A 660 -16.22 -50.16 -14.96
CA ALA A 660 -15.03 -49.38 -14.62
C ALA A 660 -14.15 -49.13 -15.86
N LEU A 661 -13.96 -50.16 -16.70
CA LEU A 661 -13.18 -50.08 -17.94
C LEU A 661 -13.89 -49.26 -19.04
N GLU A 662 -15.21 -49.28 -19.13
CA GLU A 662 -15.96 -48.39 -20.03
C GLU A 662 -15.70 -46.91 -19.72
N ILE A 663 -15.56 -46.57 -18.43
CA ILE A 663 -15.27 -45.21 -17.95
C ILE A 663 -13.79 -44.87 -18.16
N GLN A 664 -12.88 -45.80 -17.83
CA GLN A 664 -11.44 -45.63 -17.98
C GLN A 664 -10.83 -46.81 -18.76
N PRO A 665 -10.82 -46.75 -20.11
CA PRO A 665 -10.44 -47.88 -20.98
C PRO A 665 -9.00 -48.37 -20.88
N ASP A 666 -8.08 -47.51 -20.42
CA ASP A 666 -6.64 -47.78 -20.42
C ASP A 666 -6.08 -48.14 -19.03
N ASP A 667 -6.93 -48.38 -18.02
CA ASP A 667 -6.47 -48.79 -16.68
C ASP A 667 -6.20 -50.30 -16.65
N GLU A 668 -4.92 -50.68 -16.57
CA GLU A 668 -4.51 -52.08 -16.60
C GLU A 668 -5.05 -52.89 -15.41
N ASN A 669 -5.36 -52.24 -14.27
CA ASN A 669 -5.79 -52.95 -13.07
C ASN A 669 -7.17 -53.59 -13.26
N TYR A 670 -8.11 -52.93 -13.93
CA TYR A 670 -9.44 -53.50 -14.19
C TYR A 670 -9.34 -54.71 -15.13
N ILE A 671 -8.40 -54.69 -16.08
CA ILE A 671 -8.13 -55.81 -16.99
C ILE A 671 -7.51 -56.98 -16.21
N ILE A 672 -6.58 -56.69 -15.30
CA ILE A 672 -6.00 -57.69 -14.38
C ILE A 672 -7.11 -58.33 -13.54
N TYR A 673 -7.98 -57.54 -12.92
CA TYR A 673 -9.09 -58.03 -12.11
C TYR A 673 -10.08 -58.88 -12.91
N LEU A 674 -10.41 -58.51 -14.14
CA LEU A 674 -11.19 -59.36 -15.05
C LEU A 674 -10.49 -60.70 -15.31
N GLY A 675 -9.17 -60.69 -15.48
CA GLY A 675 -8.37 -61.92 -15.61
C GLY A 675 -8.45 -62.80 -14.36
N LEU A 676 -8.32 -62.22 -13.16
CA LEU A 676 -8.46 -62.94 -11.88
C LEU A 676 -9.84 -63.59 -11.75
N VAL A 677 -10.92 -62.86 -12.05
CA VAL A 677 -12.29 -63.39 -11.99
C VAL A 677 -12.47 -64.55 -12.97
N LYS A 678 -11.99 -64.41 -14.22
CA LYS A 678 -12.10 -65.47 -15.24
C LYS A 678 -11.28 -66.72 -14.88
N TYR A 679 -10.12 -66.52 -14.26
CA TYR A 679 -9.31 -67.63 -13.75
C TYR A 679 -10.07 -68.42 -12.68
N GLU A 680 -10.73 -67.74 -11.74
CA GLU A 680 -11.56 -68.38 -10.72
C GLU A 680 -12.74 -69.17 -11.30
N MET A 681 -13.31 -68.71 -12.42
CA MET A 681 -14.34 -69.46 -13.15
C MET A 681 -13.79 -70.69 -13.90
N GLY A 682 -12.47 -70.91 -13.92
CA GLY A 682 -11.81 -71.97 -14.67
C GLY A 682 -11.58 -71.64 -16.16
N LYS A 683 -11.86 -70.40 -16.57
CA LYS A 683 -11.66 -69.91 -17.95
C LYS A 683 -10.21 -69.44 -18.14
N ILE A 684 -9.26 -70.36 -17.98
CA ILE A 684 -7.83 -70.06 -17.90
C ILE A 684 -7.31 -69.33 -19.16
N ASP A 685 -7.72 -69.76 -20.36
CA ASP A 685 -7.27 -69.12 -21.61
C ASP A 685 -7.78 -67.69 -21.75
N GLU A 686 -9.01 -67.40 -21.31
CA GLU A 686 -9.54 -66.02 -21.32
C GLU A 686 -8.85 -65.15 -20.26
N ALA A 687 -8.45 -65.72 -19.12
CA ALA A 687 -7.69 -65.03 -18.08
C ALA A 687 -6.30 -64.64 -18.59
N ILE A 688 -5.59 -65.57 -19.23
CA ILE A 688 -4.29 -65.31 -19.87
C ILE A 688 -4.41 -64.20 -20.91
N LYS A 689 -5.45 -64.22 -21.75
CA LYS A 689 -5.68 -63.17 -22.75
C LYS A 689 -5.83 -61.78 -22.10
N ASN A 690 -6.61 -61.67 -21.03
CA ASN A 690 -6.75 -60.40 -20.31
C ASN A 690 -5.41 -59.93 -19.75
N TRP A 691 -4.65 -60.79 -19.08
CA TRP A 691 -3.34 -60.41 -18.55
C TRP A 691 -2.31 -60.06 -19.63
N GLN A 692 -2.39 -60.68 -20.82
CA GLN A 692 -1.59 -60.28 -21.98
C GLN A 692 -1.93 -58.86 -22.42
N THR A 693 -3.21 -58.51 -22.50
CA THR A 693 -3.65 -57.14 -22.79
C THR A 693 -3.16 -56.15 -21.72
N ALA A 694 -3.17 -56.53 -20.42
CA ALA A 694 -2.60 -55.68 -19.37
C ALA A 694 -1.08 -55.44 -19.54
N ILE A 695 -0.33 -56.45 -19.99
CA ILE A 695 1.11 -56.33 -20.29
C ILE A 695 1.36 -55.45 -21.53
N GLU A 696 0.48 -55.48 -22.52
CA GLU A 696 0.57 -54.61 -23.71
C GLU A 696 0.43 -53.13 -23.33
N ILE A 697 -0.39 -52.81 -22.32
CA ILE A 697 -0.53 -51.46 -21.76
C ILE A 697 0.70 -51.11 -20.92
N ASN A 698 1.09 -51.99 -19.98
CA ASN A 698 2.21 -51.76 -19.08
C ASN A 698 3.08 -53.02 -18.94
N ASN A 699 4.17 -53.06 -19.71
CA ASN A 699 5.08 -54.21 -19.74
C ASN A 699 5.99 -54.33 -18.50
N GLN A 700 5.99 -53.34 -17.60
CA GLN A 700 6.73 -53.39 -16.34
C GLN A 700 5.88 -53.91 -15.18
N ASN A 701 4.56 -54.08 -15.37
CA ASN A 701 3.70 -54.62 -14.33
C ASN A 701 3.97 -56.12 -14.12
N VAL A 702 4.40 -56.47 -12.92
CA VAL A 702 4.84 -57.82 -12.53
C VAL A 702 3.67 -58.76 -12.30
N GLU A 703 2.54 -58.24 -11.82
CA GLU A 703 1.36 -59.02 -11.46
C GLU A 703 0.80 -59.87 -12.61
N PRO A 704 0.43 -59.27 -13.77
CA PRO A 704 -0.14 -60.05 -14.88
C PRO A 704 0.87 -61.06 -15.43
N GLN A 705 2.16 -60.74 -15.42
CA GLN A 705 3.21 -61.66 -15.87
C GLN A 705 3.30 -62.90 -14.96
N LEU A 706 3.33 -62.68 -13.65
CA LEU A 706 3.36 -63.78 -12.69
C LEU A 706 2.06 -64.60 -12.76
N ALA A 707 0.90 -63.94 -12.88
CA ALA A 707 -0.39 -64.60 -13.02
C ALA A 707 -0.45 -65.49 -14.28
N ILE A 708 0.07 -65.04 -15.42
CA ILE A 708 0.22 -65.86 -16.64
C ILE A 708 1.15 -67.05 -16.37
N GLY A 709 2.29 -66.82 -15.71
CA GLY A 709 3.23 -67.89 -15.37
C GLY A 709 2.57 -69.01 -14.56
N VAL A 710 1.81 -68.63 -13.53
CA VAL A 710 1.02 -69.55 -12.69
C VAL A 710 -0.04 -70.29 -13.52
N ALA A 711 -0.75 -69.58 -14.40
CA ALA A 711 -1.78 -70.17 -15.24
C ALA A 711 -1.23 -71.17 -16.27
N LEU A 712 -0.12 -70.86 -16.93
CA LEU A 712 0.55 -71.77 -17.89
C LEU A 712 1.09 -73.01 -17.18
N TYR A 713 1.70 -72.83 -16.00
CA TYR A 713 2.17 -73.93 -15.17
C TYR A 713 1.01 -74.87 -14.79
N LYS A 714 -0.14 -74.31 -14.39
CA LYS A 714 -1.35 -75.08 -14.08
C LYS A 714 -1.92 -75.85 -15.27
N LYS A 715 -1.81 -75.29 -16.47
CA LYS A 715 -2.27 -75.90 -17.73
C LYS A 715 -1.37 -77.06 -18.20
N GLY A 716 -0.20 -77.23 -17.59
CA GLY A 716 0.78 -78.26 -17.96
C GLY A 716 1.86 -77.77 -18.93
N GLU A 717 1.84 -76.49 -19.30
CA GLU A 717 2.89 -75.83 -20.08
C GLU A 717 4.05 -75.40 -19.17
N ILE A 718 4.62 -76.39 -18.46
CA ILE A 718 5.52 -76.18 -17.32
C ILE A 718 6.71 -75.26 -17.67
N SER A 719 7.37 -75.51 -18.81
CA SER A 719 8.53 -74.72 -19.23
C SER A 719 8.15 -73.26 -19.48
N ALA A 720 7.04 -73.00 -20.17
CA ALA A 720 6.60 -71.64 -20.48
C ALA A 720 6.16 -70.90 -19.20
N GLY A 721 5.45 -71.58 -18.30
CA GLY A 721 5.04 -71.03 -17.01
C GLY A 721 6.22 -70.63 -16.13
N LEU A 722 7.25 -71.48 -16.03
CA LEU A 722 8.47 -71.18 -15.27
C LEU A 722 9.24 -70.00 -15.88
N THR A 723 9.43 -69.97 -17.20
CA THR A 723 10.12 -68.85 -17.88
C THR A 723 9.39 -67.52 -17.66
N MET A 724 8.06 -67.51 -17.75
CA MET A 724 7.28 -66.29 -17.50
C MET A 724 7.39 -65.82 -16.05
N ALA A 725 7.26 -66.74 -15.08
CA ALA A 725 7.41 -66.41 -13.67
C ALA A 725 8.82 -65.92 -13.31
N GLU A 726 9.87 -66.48 -13.91
CA GLU A 726 11.24 -65.99 -13.74
C GLU A 726 11.41 -64.56 -14.25
N THR A 727 10.85 -64.24 -15.41
CA THR A 727 10.88 -62.88 -15.97
C THR A 727 10.19 -61.90 -15.03
N ALA A 728 8.99 -62.25 -14.55
CA ALA A 728 8.23 -61.44 -13.61
C ALA A 728 9.01 -61.21 -12.28
N LEU A 729 9.51 -62.29 -11.67
CA LEU A 729 10.22 -62.21 -10.40
C LEU A 729 11.59 -61.55 -10.51
N LYS A 730 12.20 -61.46 -11.71
CA LYS A 730 13.40 -60.64 -11.91
C LYS A 730 13.12 -59.14 -11.86
N LEU A 731 11.90 -58.72 -12.21
CA LEU A 731 11.47 -57.32 -12.09
C LEU A 731 11.21 -56.96 -10.62
N ASP A 732 10.44 -57.77 -9.90
CA ASP A 732 10.23 -57.61 -8.46
C ASP A 732 10.06 -58.97 -7.76
N LYS A 733 11.09 -59.36 -7.01
CA LYS A 733 11.16 -60.63 -6.28
C LYS A 733 10.14 -60.73 -5.14
N ASN A 734 9.63 -59.60 -4.63
CA ASN A 734 8.66 -59.61 -3.53
C ASN A 734 7.31 -60.20 -3.93
N TRP A 735 7.03 -60.31 -5.25
CA TRP A 735 5.86 -61.04 -5.76
C TRP A 735 5.96 -62.57 -5.54
N GLY A 736 7.13 -63.09 -5.13
CA GLY A 736 7.27 -64.47 -4.67
C GLY A 736 6.71 -64.72 -3.26
N ASN A 737 6.20 -63.70 -2.56
CA ASN A 737 5.63 -63.84 -1.22
C ASN A 737 4.11 -64.05 -1.29
N LEU A 738 3.63 -65.24 -0.88
CA LEU A 738 2.20 -65.59 -0.86
C LEU A 738 1.33 -64.63 -0.03
N GLN A 739 1.85 -64.04 1.05
CA GLN A 739 1.10 -63.04 1.83
C GLN A 739 0.86 -61.77 1.03
N ARG A 740 1.84 -61.37 0.20
CA ARG A 740 1.67 -60.23 -0.72
C ARG A 740 0.61 -60.55 -1.76
N LEU A 741 0.71 -61.69 -2.42
CA LEU A 741 -0.28 -62.11 -3.42
C LEU A 741 -1.71 -62.10 -2.84
N LYS A 742 -1.88 -62.57 -1.60
CA LYS A 742 -3.17 -62.52 -0.90
C LYS A 742 -3.64 -61.07 -0.66
N LYS A 743 -2.74 -60.14 -0.34
CA LYS A 743 -3.06 -58.71 -0.15
C LYS A 743 -3.51 -58.03 -1.46
N GLU A 744 -2.97 -58.47 -2.59
CA GLU A 744 -3.35 -58.02 -3.95
C GLU A 744 -4.65 -58.67 -4.46
N ASN A 745 -5.44 -59.29 -3.57
CA ASN A 745 -6.70 -59.95 -3.87
C ASN A 745 -6.55 -61.14 -4.85
N TRP A 746 -5.39 -61.79 -4.90
CA TRP A 746 -5.31 -63.09 -5.58
C TRP A 746 -6.26 -64.06 -4.89
N SER A 747 -7.03 -64.74 -5.73
CA SER A 747 -8.07 -65.64 -5.29
C SER A 747 -7.49 -66.97 -4.77
N ASP A 748 -8.27 -67.70 -3.97
CA ASP A 748 -7.79 -68.92 -3.31
C ASP A 748 -7.23 -69.97 -4.30
N LYS A 749 -7.83 -70.14 -5.49
CA LYS A 749 -7.31 -71.12 -6.47
C LYS A 749 -6.02 -70.64 -7.09
N LEU A 750 -5.95 -69.36 -7.46
CA LEU A 750 -4.74 -68.79 -8.04
C LEU A 750 -3.59 -68.80 -7.04
N LEU A 751 -3.85 -68.50 -5.76
CA LEU A 751 -2.86 -68.62 -4.67
C LEU A 751 -2.37 -70.05 -4.50
N ALA A 752 -3.27 -71.04 -4.47
CA ALA A 752 -2.89 -72.44 -4.33
C ALA A 752 -2.07 -72.96 -5.52
N ASP A 753 -2.34 -72.46 -6.73
CA ASP A 753 -1.56 -72.80 -7.92
C ASP A 753 -0.23 -72.01 -7.98
N ALA A 754 -0.21 -70.79 -7.45
CA ALA A 754 1.00 -70.00 -7.28
C ALA A 754 1.97 -70.66 -6.29
N GLU A 755 1.47 -71.16 -5.16
CA GLU A 755 2.27 -71.90 -4.18
C GLU A 755 3.00 -73.09 -4.82
N LYS A 756 2.32 -73.87 -5.67
CA LYS A 756 2.94 -74.99 -6.40
C LYS A 756 4.04 -74.53 -7.35
N LEU A 757 3.82 -73.41 -8.06
CA LEU A 757 4.84 -72.85 -8.97
C LEU A 757 6.05 -72.34 -8.17
N LEU A 758 5.81 -71.60 -7.10
CA LEU A 758 6.85 -71.00 -6.25
C LEU A 758 7.67 -72.06 -5.52
N GLU A 759 7.07 -73.23 -5.23
CA GLU A 759 7.76 -74.37 -4.64
C GLU A 759 8.70 -75.11 -5.61
N ASN A 760 8.64 -74.79 -6.92
CA ASN A 760 9.52 -75.38 -7.91
C ASN A 760 11.01 -75.06 -7.62
N PRO A 761 11.94 -76.04 -7.70
CA PRO A 761 13.35 -75.82 -7.42
C PRO A 761 13.97 -74.65 -8.19
N GLN A 762 13.57 -74.44 -9.45
CA GLN A 762 14.07 -73.36 -10.30
C GLN A 762 13.69 -71.97 -9.75
N ILE A 763 12.43 -71.80 -9.33
CA ILE A 763 11.93 -70.55 -8.75
C ILE A 763 12.46 -70.34 -7.33
N LYS A 764 12.55 -71.40 -6.52
CA LYS A 764 13.17 -71.34 -5.19
C LYS A 764 14.61 -70.84 -5.24
N ILE A 765 15.41 -71.31 -6.21
CA ILE A 765 16.79 -70.87 -6.39
C ILE A 765 16.84 -69.36 -6.70
N LEU A 766 15.98 -68.88 -7.61
CA LEU A 766 15.88 -67.47 -7.98
C LEU A 766 15.55 -66.58 -6.77
N LEU A 767 14.63 -67.05 -5.91
CA LEU A 767 14.24 -66.36 -4.69
C LEU A 767 15.29 -66.49 -3.57
N SER A 768 16.09 -67.56 -3.52
CA SER A 768 17.12 -67.75 -2.48
C SER A 768 18.45 -67.02 -2.75
N GLN A 769 18.81 -66.79 -4.02
CA GLN A 769 20.04 -66.08 -4.41
C GLN A 769 20.13 -64.65 -3.82
N THR A 770 19.03 -64.08 -3.35
CA THR A 770 18.97 -62.76 -2.70
C THR A 770 19.30 -62.74 -1.22
N VAL A 771 19.13 -63.84 -0.47
CA VAL A 771 19.47 -63.82 0.96
C VAL A 771 20.97 -63.56 1.14
N GLU A 772 21.80 -64.01 0.19
CA GLU A 772 23.24 -63.73 0.16
C GLU A 772 23.57 -62.34 -0.41
N GLU A 773 22.91 -61.88 -1.48
CA GLU A 773 23.12 -60.54 -2.05
C GLU A 773 22.64 -59.40 -1.14
N GLU A 774 21.49 -59.54 -0.48
CA GLU A 774 20.98 -58.57 0.48
C GLU A 774 21.78 -58.57 1.79
N ARG A 775 22.28 -59.74 2.24
CA ARG A 775 23.25 -59.80 3.35
C ARG A 775 24.54 -59.07 2.97
N SER A 776 25.05 -59.24 1.75
CA SER A 776 26.23 -58.50 1.26
C SER A 776 25.98 -57.00 1.17
N LYS A 777 24.86 -56.55 0.59
CA LYS A 777 24.50 -55.12 0.49
C LYS A 777 24.23 -54.49 1.86
N LYS A 778 23.57 -55.17 2.80
CA LYS A 778 23.41 -54.69 4.19
C LYS A 778 24.74 -54.64 4.95
N LYS A 779 25.69 -55.53 4.64
CA LYS A 779 27.04 -55.54 5.22
C LYS A 779 27.88 -54.37 4.67
N GLU A 780 27.80 -54.10 3.37
CA GLU A 780 28.43 -52.92 2.74
C GLU A 780 27.80 -51.60 3.20
N ALA A 781 26.48 -51.52 3.35
CA ALA A 781 25.80 -50.34 3.88
C ALA A 781 26.14 -50.06 5.36
N ARG A 782 26.34 -51.10 6.17
CA ARG A 782 26.85 -50.95 7.56
C ARG A 782 28.29 -50.46 7.62
N ILE A 783 29.14 -50.86 6.67
CA ILE A 783 30.53 -50.40 6.56
C ILE A 783 30.60 -48.95 6.06
N LYS A 784 29.71 -48.54 5.14
CA LYS A 784 29.64 -47.16 4.61
C LYS A 784 29.07 -46.14 5.59
N ASN A 785 28.19 -46.55 6.51
CA ASN A 785 27.49 -45.65 7.45
C ASN A 785 28.10 -45.57 8.86
N GLY A 786 29.32 -46.10 9.09
CA GLY A 786 30.12 -45.77 10.27
C GLY A 786 29.55 -46.18 11.63
N TRP A 787 28.92 -47.36 11.75
CA TRP A 787 28.53 -47.92 13.06
C TRP A 787 29.60 -48.90 13.57
N GLU A 788 30.77 -48.38 13.93
CA GLU A 788 31.70 -49.10 14.82
C GLU A 788 31.27 -48.87 16.27
N LEU A 789 30.82 -49.93 16.94
CA LEU A 789 30.73 -49.99 18.40
C LEU A 789 32.14 -49.83 18.97
N LYS A 790 32.50 -48.63 19.43
CA LYS A 790 33.67 -48.43 20.29
C LYS A 790 33.45 -49.19 21.62
N PRO A 791 34.37 -50.05 22.07
CA PRO A 791 34.31 -50.61 23.41
C PRO A 791 34.63 -49.52 24.45
N GLN A 792 33.78 -49.39 25.48
CA GLN A 792 34.02 -48.53 26.64
C GLN A 792 35.25 -49.01 27.44
N PRO A 793 36.06 -48.10 28.02
CA PRO A 793 37.14 -48.49 28.92
C PRO A 793 36.58 -48.83 30.31
N ILE A 794 36.99 -50.00 30.81
CA ILE A 794 36.80 -50.44 32.20
C ILE A 794 37.62 -49.52 33.12
N ILE A 795 36.94 -48.81 34.02
CA ILE A 795 37.57 -48.14 35.16
C ILE A 795 37.74 -49.18 36.27
N ASN A 796 38.99 -49.54 36.55
CA ASN A 796 39.37 -50.25 37.76
C ASN A 796 39.46 -49.26 38.93
N THR A 797 38.70 -49.52 39.99
CA THR A 797 38.92 -48.98 41.34
C THR A 797 40.10 -49.70 42.02
N LEU A 798 41.08 -48.91 42.44
CA LEU A 798 41.79 -49.04 43.72
C LEU A 798 41.92 -47.65 44.33
#